data_AF-A0A948IYT3-F1
#
_entry.id   AF-A0A948IYT3-F1
#
_cell.length_a   1.000
_cell.length_b   1.000
_cell.length_c   1.000
_cell.angle_alpha   90.00
_cell.angle_beta   90.00
_cell.angle_gamma   90.00
#
_symmetry.space_group_name_H-M   'P 1'
#
loop_
_entity.id
_entity.type
_entity.pdbx_description
1 polymer ?
#
loop_
_entity_poly.entity_id
_entity_poly.type
_entity_poly.pdbx_seq_one_letter_code
_entity_poly.pdbx_strand_id
1 'polypeptide(L)'
;MTTLTGARGLPRSAVAVLLLFAAAAVVLAISGAEYPELHTILDTGVAVLSGILAMQLWDMGAHTKSDFARWLSVGFALTFSLDVIHVLVNIDWIGVLSPITTARGLLRPATWSPSAYLLPIGVAGALWRLSRGRGGIAGFVGATLVLAGLLFLIFQQVPAYLPPNPLGVTRPALFAVPLLWLAVSIWAWRLRGRHRLTLPIAWAGSALLIGHLAMLYSSAPADGQAMIAHVGKIAGYLVVVLWVMKMASEDMRDRASAEADLAALNAVLDQQVAERTGELMSAHENLDRESVERRRADEKALTQLARLSLLHQITRAIGDRQDLDSIYQVAVRSVEQQLPVDFACLCTYDADARRLTVTSVGTNSPELGLSLAAMTFEIDENHLTKCIQGSVLYEPDISAIASPFQAQLALTGLQSLVAAPLQIESKVFGCFIAARLKADAFVSADCEFLRQLSEHVALAAHQAQLYGALQTAYDDLRQSQQSVMQQERLRALGQMASGIAHDINNALSPVALYTEAMLETEKGLSPTARNQLEVIRRAVEDVGHTIGRMREFYRQREPQLPGAPVQLSELARHVLDLTRPRWADMSMQRGAVITVDTDFAQDLPLVLGAESEIREALTNLVFNAIDAMPDGGTLTLRTAPADEPGWVRIDVGDSGVGMDAEARRRCMEPFFTTKGERGTGLGLAMVYGVAQRHGAEVDVQSAPGEGTTFSLIFPAATRNAAKGEAEIEIPPPLRLLLVDDDPVLLKALSDALGNDGHLITPANDGQAGIDAFAEGQDGQPFDAVITDLGMPYVNGREVAAAVKAASPDTPVILLTGWGQGMLSGVEGIPNIDVVLSKPPKLREVRAALARHHRKAAE
;
A
#
# COMPACT_ATOMS: atom_id res chain seq x y z
N MET A 1 4.29 -45.83 -63.89
CA MET A 1 3.84 -46.38 -65.19
C MET A 1 4.47 -45.56 -66.31
N THR A 2 5.77 -45.72 -66.58
CA THR A 2 6.48 -44.96 -67.64
C THR A 2 7.89 -45.55 -67.91
N THR A 3 8.01 -46.85 -68.20
CA THR A 3 9.29 -47.46 -68.65
C THR A 3 9.07 -48.70 -69.53
N LEU A 4 8.28 -48.59 -70.61
CA LEU A 4 8.17 -49.64 -71.63
C LEU A 4 8.32 -49.07 -73.05
N THR A 5 9.26 -48.14 -73.22
CA THR A 5 9.55 -47.50 -74.52
C THR A 5 11.04 -47.51 -74.88
N GLY A 6 11.83 -48.40 -74.27
CA GLY A 6 13.21 -48.68 -74.69
C GLY A 6 13.29 -50.02 -75.45
N ALA A 7 13.74 -49.97 -76.71
CA ALA A 7 14.10 -51.11 -77.57
C ALA A 7 12.95 -52.00 -78.11
N ARG A 8 12.17 -51.51 -79.08
CA ARG A 8 11.12 -52.26 -79.79
C ARG A 8 11.60 -53.35 -80.78
N GLY A 9 12.84 -53.83 -80.68
CA GLY A 9 13.40 -54.81 -81.60
C GLY A 9 14.10 -55.97 -80.89
N LEU A 10 14.06 -57.15 -81.54
CA LEU A 10 14.98 -58.25 -81.25
C LEU A 10 16.43 -57.74 -81.18
N PRO A 11 17.29 -58.29 -80.31
CA PRO A 11 18.71 -57.99 -80.37
C PRO A 11 19.23 -58.25 -81.78
N ARG A 12 20.17 -57.43 -82.27
CA ARG A 12 20.77 -57.60 -83.61
C ARG A 12 21.31 -59.02 -83.81
N SER A 13 21.84 -59.63 -82.75
CA SER A 13 22.26 -61.04 -82.74
C SER A 13 21.10 -62.01 -82.95
N ALA A 14 19.94 -61.81 -82.33
CA ALA A 14 18.76 -62.66 -82.54
C ALA A 14 18.17 -62.50 -83.96
N VAL A 15 18.22 -61.29 -84.53
CA VAL A 15 17.85 -61.07 -85.95
C VAL A 15 18.80 -61.83 -86.88
N ALA A 16 20.11 -61.78 -86.63
CA ALA A 16 21.09 -62.53 -87.40
C ALA A 16 20.87 -64.05 -87.34
N VAL A 17 20.52 -64.59 -86.17
CA VAL A 17 20.17 -66.02 -86.00
C VAL A 17 18.98 -66.42 -86.86
N LEU A 18 17.92 -65.62 -86.90
CA LEU A 18 16.74 -65.91 -87.73
C LEU A 18 17.05 -65.86 -89.23
N LEU A 19 17.90 -64.92 -89.67
CA LEU A 19 18.35 -64.84 -91.07
C LEU A 19 19.22 -66.05 -91.47
N LEU A 20 20.14 -66.45 -90.59
CA LEU A 20 20.96 -67.65 -90.80
C LEU A 20 20.11 -68.93 -90.87
N PHE A 21 19.07 -69.03 -90.04
CA PHE A 21 18.11 -70.13 -90.12
C PHE A 21 17.37 -70.15 -91.47
N ALA A 22 16.86 -69.01 -91.94
CA ALA A 22 16.19 -68.94 -93.22
C ALA A 22 17.11 -69.38 -94.38
N ALA A 23 18.38 -68.96 -94.36
CA ALA A 23 19.37 -69.39 -95.34
C ALA A 23 19.68 -70.90 -95.25
N ALA A 24 19.92 -71.42 -94.04
CA ALA A 24 20.17 -72.85 -93.82
C ALA A 24 18.98 -73.72 -94.23
N ALA A 25 17.75 -73.26 -93.98
CA ALA A 25 16.55 -73.98 -94.34
C ALA A 25 16.38 -74.14 -95.86
N VAL A 26 16.69 -73.09 -96.63
CA VAL A 26 16.68 -73.13 -98.09
C VAL A 26 17.73 -74.11 -98.63
N VAL A 27 18.96 -74.07 -98.09
CA VAL A 27 20.03 -74.98 -98.52
C VAL A 27 19.67 -76.45 -98.25
N LEU A 28 19.17 -76.75 -97.05
CA LEU A 28 18.77 -78.11 -96.67
C LEU A 28 17.59 -78.62 -97.51
N ALA A 29 16.62 -77.76 -97.83
CA ALA A 29 15.45 -78.12 -98.65
C ALA A 29 15.82 -78.52 -100.08
N ILE A 30 16.84 -77.88 -100.67
CA ILE A 30 17.28 -78.14 -102.05
C ILE A 30 18.17 -79.39 -102.14
N SER A 31 18.93 -79.70 -101.08
CA SER A 31 19.99 -80.71 -101.14
C SER A 31 19.53 -82.16 -101.38
N GLY A 32 18.32 -82.52 -100.95
CA GLY A 32 17.74 -83.88 -101.12
C GLY A 32 18.50 -85.02 -100.44
N ALA A 33 19.56 -84.74 -99.67
CA ALA A 33 20.43 -85.75 -99.04
C ALA A 33 19.94 -86.16 -97.63
N GLU A 34 20.41 -87.31 -97.16
CA GLU A 34 20.27 -87.76 -95.77
C GLU A 34 21.53 -87.37 -94.96
N TYR A 35 21.32 -86.91 -93.72
CA TYR A 35 22.38 -86.40 -92.84
C TYR A 35 22.34 -87.04 -91.43
N PRO A 36 22.70 -88.33 -91.26
CA PRO A 36 22.56 -89.03 -89.98
C PRO A 36 23.44 -88.44 -88.85
N GLU A 37 24.68 -88.04 -89.17
CA GLU A 37 25.59 -87.45 -88.17
C GLU A 37 25.12 -86.05 -87.75
N LEU A 38 24.67 -85.24 -88.71
CA LEU A 38 24.13 -83.91 -88.44
C LEU A 38 22.86 -83.99 -87.59
N HIS A 39 22.01 -84.99 -87.81
CA HIS A 39 20.82 -85.25 -86.98
C HIS A 39 21.20 -85.39 -85.50
N THR A 40 22.14 -86.26 -85.19
CA THR A 40 22.62 -86.49 -83.82
C THR A 40 23.26 -85.25 -83.20
N ILE A 41 24.05 -84.50 -83.98
CA ILE A 41 24.69 -83.26 -83.53
C ILE A 41 23.64 -82.21 -83.19
N LEU A 42 22.66 -82.01 -84.08
CA LEU A 42 21.61 -81.00 -83.89
C LEU A 42 20.69 -81.38 -82.73
N ASP A 43 20.29 -82.65 -82.57
CA ASP A 43 19.51 -83.10 -81.42
C ASP A 43 20.22 -82.87 -80.09
N THR A 44 21.52 -83.17 -80.04
CA THR A 44 22.34 -82.91 -78.85
C THR A 44 22.39 -81.41 -78.56
N GLY A 45 22.56 -80.58 -79.59
CA GLY A 45 22.52 -79.12 -79.47
C GLY A 45 21.17 -78.59 -78.99
N VAL A 46 20.06 -79.13 -79.51
CA VAL A 46 18.69 -78.78 -79.08
C VAL A 46 18.47 -79.13 -77.61
N ALA A 47 18.91 -80.31 -77.17
CA ALA A 47 18.84 -80.71 -75.77
C ALA A 47 19.66 -79.77 -74.87
N VAL A 48 20.92 -79.51 -75.21
CA VAL A 48 21.75 -78.59 -74.40
C VAL A 48 21.12 -77.19 -74.31
N LEU A 49 20.61 -76.65 -75.41
CA LEU A 49 19.97 -75.34 -75.43
C LEU A 49 18.68 -75.28 -74.61
N SER A 50 17.83 -76.31 -74.66
CA SER A 50 16.61 -76.36 -73.85
C SER A 50 16.93 -76.45 -72.35
N GLY A 51 17.98 -77.18 -71.96
CA GLY A 51 18.50 -77.21 -70.60
C GLY A 51 19.05 -75.86 -70.12
N ILE A 52 19.86 -75.18 -70.95
CA ILE A 52 20.35 -73.83 -70.64
C ILE A 52 19.19 -72.85 -70.46
N LEU A 53 18.21 -72.87 -71.36
CA LEU A 53 17.02 -72.03 -71.26
C LEU A 53 16.21 -72.34 -70.01
N ALA A 54 16.02 -73.60 -69.64
CA ALA A 54 15.35 -73.97 -68.41
C ALA A 54 16.04 -73.34 -67.19
N MET A 55 17.36 -73.50 -67.06
CA MET A 55 18.12 -72.94 -65.94
C MET A 55 18.09 -71.40 -65.94
N GLN A 56 18.34 -70.75 -67.08
CA GLN A 56 18.34 -69.29 -67.18
C GLN A 56 16.95 -68.70 -66.89
N LEU A 57 15.89 -69.30 -67.41
CA LEU A 57 14.52 -68.84 -67.16
C LEU A 57 14.10 -69.09 -65.71
N TRP A 58 14.55 -70.18 -65.09
CA TRP A 58 14.32 -70.46 -63.68
C TRP A 58 15.01 -69.41 -62.80
N ASP A 59 16.30 -69.17 -63.05
CA ASP A 59 17.11 -68.23 -62.29
C ASP A 59 16.60 -66.80 -62.43
N MET A 60 16.30 -66.37 -63.65
CA MET A 60 15.65 -65.09 -63.90
C MET A 60 14.29 -65.01 -63.21
N GLY A 61 13.47 -66.05 -63.24
CA GLY A 61 12.20 -66.11 -62.52
C GLY A 61 12.36 -66.05 -61.00
N ALA A 62 13.44 -66.61 -60.45
CA ALA A 62 13.80 -66.50 -59.05
C ALA A 62 14.14 -65.05 -58.68
N HIS A 63 15.03 -64.42 -59.45
CA HIS A 63 15.54 -63.07 -59.21
C HIS A 63 14.51 -61.97 -59.45
N THR A 64 13.73 -62.05 -60.53
CA THR A 64 12.75 -61.01 -60.90
C THR A 64 11.35 -61.29 -60.33
N LYS A 65 11.19 -62.32 -59.50
CA LYS A 65 9.89 -62.83 -59.01
C LYS A 65 8.86 -63.03 -60.14
N SER A 66 9.33 -63.39 -61.34
CA SER A 66 8.47 -63.61 -62.50
C SER A 66 7.99 -65.06 -62.54
N ASP A 67 6.75 -65.29 -62.12
CA ASP A 67 6.13 -66.61 -62.22
C ASP A 67 6.02 -67.08 -63.68
N PHE A 68 5.90 -66.16 -64.64
CA PHE A 68 5.88 -66.50 -66.06
C PHE A 68 7.20 -67.11 -66.54
N ALA A 69 8.34 -66.53 -66.14
CA ALA A 69 9.65 -67.10 -66.44
C ALA A 69 9.82 -68.49 -65.80
N ARG A 70 9.35 -68.66 -64.56
CA ARG A 70 9.34 -69.96 -63.90
C ARG A 70 8.45 -70.99 -64.61
N TRP A 71 7.25 -70.64 -65.05
CA TRP A 71 6.40 -71.56 -65.81
C TRP A 71 7.05 -71.95 -67.15
N LEU A 72 7.67 -71.00 -67.86
CA LEU A 72 8.41 -71.33 -69.09
C LEU A 72 9.57 -72.27 -68.81
N SER A 73 10.33 -72.03 -67.74
CA SER A 73 11.45 -72.90 -67.36
C SER A 73 11.03 -74.34 -67.10
N VAL A 74 9.85 -74.57 -66.51
CA VAL A 74 9.28 -75.91 -66.31
C VAL A 74 8.98 -76.58 -67.66
N GLY A 75 8.42 -75.84 -68.62
CA GLY A 75 8.20 -76.34 -69.99
C GLY A 75 9.51 -76.75 -70.66
N PHE A 76 10.52 -75.87 -70.64
CA PHE A 76 11.84 -76.16 -71.19
C PHE A 76 12.57 -77.29 -70.46
N ALA A 77 12.44 -77.41 -69.13
CA ALA A 77 13.07 -78.46 -68.33
C ALA A 77 12.51 -79.84 -68.66
N LEU A 78 11.19 -79.95 -68.82
CA LEU A 78 10.57 -81.23 -69.17
C LEU A 78 10.84 -81.61 -70.63
N THR A 79 10.88 -80.63 -71.54
CA THR A 79 11.33 -80.84 -72.91
C THR A 79 12.79 -81.29 -72.96
N PHE A 80 13.67 -80.64 -72.19
CA PHE A 80 15.07 -81.05 -72.02
C PHE A 80 15.17 -82.51 -71.58
N SER A 81 14.45 -82.91 -70.53
CA SER A 81 14.46 -84.30 -70.06
C SER A 81 14.06 -85.29 -71.16
N LEU A 82 13.03 -84.97 -71.96
CA LEU A 82 12.61 -85.83 -73.06
C LEU A 82 13.61 -85.85 -74.23
N ASP A 83 14.18 -84.70 -74.59
CA ASP A 83 15.17 -84.60 -75.66
C ASP A 83 16.49 -85.28 -75.28
N VAL A 84 16.90 -85.24 -74.00
CA VAL A 84 18.05 -86.02 -73.51
C VAL A 84 17.79 -87.52 -73.60
N ILE A 85 16.61 -87.99 -73.18
CA ILE A 85 16.26 -89.41 -73.33
C ILE A 85 16.27 -89.80 -74.80
N HIS A 86 15.75 -88.94 -75.68
CA HIS A 86 15.77 -89.14 -77.13
C HIS A 86 17.20 -89.29 -77.68
N VAL A 87 18.09 -88.35 -77.34
CA VAL A 87 19.50 -88.37 -77.75
C VAL A 87 20.19 -89.64 -77.25
N LEU A 88 20.02 -90.00 -75.98
CA LEU A 88 20.66 -91.18 -75.37
C LEU A 88 20.27 -92.49 -76.07
N VAL A 89 19.02 -92.61 -76.51
CA VAL A 89 18.55 -93.79 -77.25
C VAL A 89 19.08 -93.77 -78.69
N ASN A 90 19.28 -92.60 -79.30
CA ASN A 90 19.77 -92.51 -80.68
C ASN A 90 21.27 -92.81 -80.82
N ILE A 91 22.08 -92.48 -79.81
CA ILE A 91 23.54 -92.71 -79.81
C ILE A 91 23.97 -94.08 -79.27
N ASP A 92 23.03 -94.98 -78.98
CA ASP A 92 23.27 -96.31 -78.39
C ASP A 92 24.23 -96.26 -77.18
N TRP A 93 23.93 -95.37 -76.22
CA TRP A 93 24.78 -95.10 -75.05
C TRP A 93 25.15 -96.36 -74.24
N ILE A 94 26.46 -96.52 -74.00
CA ILE A 94 27.04 -97.62 -73.21
C ILE A 94 27.47 -97.05 -71.85
N GLY A 95 26.77 -97.41 -70.77
CA GLY A 95 27.08 -96.93 -69.41
C GLY A 95 25.94 -97.11 -68.41
N VAL A 96 25.95 -96.37 -67.30
CA VAL A 96 24.93 -96.44 -66.21
C VAL A 96 23.49 -96.25 -66.71
N LEU A 97 23.32 -95.54 -67.83
CA LEU A 97 22.02 -95.28 -68.47
C LEU A 97 21.62 -96.32 -69.53
N SER A 98 22.36 -97.44 -69.66
CA SER A 98 22.03 -98.54 -70.58
C SER A 98 20.60 -99.10 -70.43
N PRO A 99 19.95 -99.11 -69.25
CA PRO A 99 18.53 -99.51 -69.17
C PRO A 99 17.61 -98.67 -70.07
N ILE A 100 17.93 -97.40 -70.31
CA ILE A 100 17.17 -96.51 -71.20
C ILE A 100 17.34 -96.95 -72.66
N THR A 101 18.55 -97.32 -73.07
CA THR A 101 18.83 -97.80 -74.43
C THR A 101 18.22 -99.18 -74.69
N THR A 102 18.14 -100.04 -73.67
CA THR A 102 17.41 -101.33 -73.80
C THR A 102 15.91 -101.16 -74.00
N ALA A 103 15.33 -100.02 -73.63
CA ALA A 103 13.94 -99.66 -73.88
C ALA A 103 13.70 -99.04 -75.27
N ARG A 104 14.65 -99.14 -76.21
CA ARG A 104 14.56 -98.56 -77.58
C ARG A 104 13.25 -98.86 -78.31
N GLY A 105 12.71 -100.08 -78.15
CA GLY A 105 11.42 -100.47 -78.74
C GLY A 105 10.22 -99.71 -78.17
N LEU A 106 10.26 -99.39 -76.87
CA LEU A 106 9.25 -98.57 -76.20
C LEU A 106 9.47 -97.08 -76.51
N LEU A 107 10.71 -96.63 -76.53
CA LEU A 107 11.07 -95.22 -76.60
C LEU A 107 11.11 -94.65 -78.03
N ARG A 108 11.11 -95.50 -79.08
CA ARG A 108 10.99 -95.12 -80.50
C ARG A 108 11.86 -93.90 -80.90
N PRO A 109 13.20 -94.04 -80.92
CA PRO A 109 14.14 -92.91 -81.07
C PRO A 109 14.05 -92.15 -82.39
N ALA A 110 13.49 -92.70 -83.47
CA ALA A 110 13.36 -91.96 -84.73
C ALA A 110 12.08 -91.09 -84.82
N THR A 111 11.13 -91.27 -83.87
CA THR A 111 9.72 -90.88 -84.06
C THR A 111 9.13 -90.22 -82.81
N TRP A 112 9.97 -89.54 -82.03
CA TRP A 112 9.66 -89.03 -80.70
C TRP A 112 8.78 -87.77 -80.76
N SER A 113 7.47 -87.95 -80.93
CA SER A 113 6.51 -86.85 -80.92
C SER A 113 6.24 -86.19 -79.55
N PRO A 114 6.37 -86.84 -78.36
CA PRO A 114 5.95 -86.21 -77.10
C PRO A 114 6.65 -84.88 -76.78
N SER A 115 7.96 -84.74 -77.02
CA SER A 115 8.68 -83.49 -76.73
C SER A 115 8.25 -82.33 -77.63
N ALA A 116 7.89 -82.62 -78.90
CA ALA A 116 7.41 -81.65 -79.87
C ALA A 116 6.05 -81.02 -79.47
N TYR A 117 5.21 -81.76 -78.75
CA TYR A 117 3.93 -81.25 -78.21
C TYR A 117 4.09 -80.61 -76.83
N LEU A 118 4.99 -81.13 -76.00
CA LEU A 118 5.11 -80.69 -74.62
C LEU A 118 5.51 -79.21 -74.50
N LEU A 119 6.48 -78.78 -75.31
CA LEU A 119 6.94 -77.39 -75.25
C LEU A 119 5.88 -76.37 -75.68
N PRO A 120 5.22 -76.46 -76.86
CA PRO A 120 4.21 -75.48 -77.24
C PRO A 120 3.01 -75.49 -76.29
N ILE A 121 2.59 -76.64 -75.74
CA ILE A 121 1.50 -76.69 -74.77
C ILE A 121 1.94 -76.08 -73.44
N GLY A 122 3.17 -76.34 -72.99
CA GLY A 122 3.76 -75.72 -71.81
C GLY A 122 3.85 -74.20 -71.94
N VAL A 123 4.34 -73.69 -73.08
CA VAL A 123 4.40 -72.26 -73.37
C VAL A 123 2.99 -71.65 -73.46
N ALA A 124 2.04 -72.33 -74.11
CA ALA A 124 0.64 -71.89 -74.15
C ALA A 124 0.03 -71.83 -72.75
N GLY A 125 0.30 -72.81 -71.89
CA GLY A 125 -0.12 -72.84 -70.49
C GLY A 125 0.48 -71.69 -69.68
N ALA A 126 1.77 -71.39 -69.90
CA ALA A 126 2.43 -70.25 -69.28
C ALA A 126 1.82 -68.91 -69.75
N LEU A 127 1.55 -68.75 -71.05
CA LEU A 127 0.90 -67.56 -71.62
C LEU A 127 -0.55 -67.41 -71.11
N TRP A 128 -1.27 -68.51 -70.98
CA TRP A 128 -2.63 -68.53 -70.42
C TRP A 128 -2.63 -68.03 -68.98
N ARG A 129 -1.74 -68.56 -68.14
CA ARG A 129 -1.62 -68.14 -66.74
C ARG A 129 -1.16 -66.68 -66.64
N LEU A 130 -0.22 -66.24 -67.49
CA LEU A 130 0.17 -64.84 -67.60
C LEU A 130 -1.03 -63.95 -67.96
N SER A 131 -1.95 -64.44 -68.80
CA SER A 131 -3.14 -63.67 -69.19
C SER A 131 -4.18 -63.52 -68.07
N ARG A 132 -4.22 -64.46 -67.11
CA ARG A 132 -5.20 -64.52 -66.00
C ARG A 132 -4.66 -64.08 -64.64
N GLY A 133 -3.35 -63.92 -64.47
CA GLY A 133 -2.73 -63.41 -63.24
C GLY A 133 -2.89 -64.31 -62.00
N ARG A 134 -3.19 -65.61 -62.18
CA ARG A 134 -3.41 -66.59 -61.09
C ARG A 134 -2.76 -67.93 -61.42
N GLY A 135 -2.05 -68.52 -60.46
CA GLY A 135 -1.61 -69.92 -60.49
C GLY A 135 -0.29 -70.18 -59.76
N GLY A 136 -0.24 -71.19 -58.89
CA GLY A 136 1.00 -71.62 -58.24
C GLY A 136 1.91 -72.43 -59.16
N ILE A 137 3.22 -72.35 -58.93
CA ILE A 137 4.22 -73.11 -59.69
C ILE A 137 4.05 -74.62 -59.52
N ALA A 138 3.73 -75.10 -58.31
CA ALA A 138 3.50 -76.52 -58.04
C ALA A 138 2.36 -77.10 -58.88
N GLY A 139 1.25 -76.38 -59.00
CA GLY A 139 0.13 -76.77 -59.86
C GLY A 139 0.41 -76.60 -61.36
N PHE A 140 1.44 -75.84 -61.76
CA PHE A 140 1.92 -75.84 -63.16
C PHE A 140 2.74 -77.10 -63.43
N VAL A 141 3.74 -77.36 -62.59
CA VAL A 141 4.62 -78.53 -62.67
C VAL A 141 3.82 -79.82 -62.71
N GLY A 142 2.86 -80.01 -61.79
CA GLY A 142 2.00 -81.19 -61.76
C GLY A 142 1.20 -81.37 -63.05
N ALA A 143 0.58 -80.29 -63.57
CA ALA A 143 -0.20 -80.35 -64.81
C ALA A 143 0.67 -80.68 -66.03
N THR A 144 1.88 -80.11 -66.12
CA THR A 144 2.80 -80.36 -67.24
C THR A 144 3.42 -81.76 -67.17
N LEU A 145 3.70 -82.30 -65.98
CA LEU A 145 4.13 -83.69 -65.79
C LEU A 145 3.04 -84.69 -66.20
N VAL A 146 1.79 -84.46 -65.77
CA VAL A 146 0.64 -85.30 -66.17
C VAL A 146 0.46 -85.26 -67.69
N LEU A 147 0.56 -84.07 -68.30
CA LEU A 147 0.50 -83.93 -69.75
C LEU A 147 1.63 -84.68 -70.46
N ALA A 148 2.87 -84.60 -69.96
CA ALA A 148 4.00 -85.33 -70.53
C ALA A 148 3.78 -86.85 -70.52
N GLY A 149 3.28 -87.40 -69.39
CA GLY A 149 2.92 -88.81 -69.28
C GLY A 149 1.77 -89.23 -70.21
N LEU A 150 0.74 -88.39 -70.35
CA LEU A 150 -0.40 -88.66 -71.22
C LEU A 150 -0.01 -88.61 -72.71
N LEU A 151 0.79 -87.62 -73.11
CA LEU A 151 1.33 -87.55 -74.48
C LEU A 151 2.20 -88.78 -74.78
N PHE A 152 3.05 -89.20 -73.83
CA PHE A 152 3.84 -90.42 -73.97
C PHE A 152 2.96 -91.64 -74.24
N LEU A 153 1.88 -91.85 -73.46
CA LEU A 153 0.95 -92.98 -73.64
C LEU A 153 0.18 -92.92 -74.97
N ILE A 154 -0.31 -91.75 -75.37
CA ILE A 154 -1.04 -91.59 -76.64
C ILE A 154 -0.15 -91.95 -77.83
N PHE A 155 1.08 -91.43 -77.86
CA PHE A 155 1.96 -91.62 -79.01
C PHE A 155 2.58 -93.02 -79.11
N GLN A 156 2.44 -93.88 -78.09
CA GLN A 156 2.69 -95.32 -78.23
C GLN A 156 1.72 -95.99 -79.22
N GLN A 157 0.50 -95.47 -79.35
CA GLN A 157 -0.54 -96.09 -80.17
C GLN A 157 -0.62 -95.54 -81.60
N VAL A 158 0.13 -94.48 -81.91
CA VAL A 158 0.09 -93.82 -83.22
C VAL A 158 1.25 -94.32 -84.09
N PRO A 159 1.02 -94.65 -85.38
CA PRO A 159 2.10 -95.00 -86.31
C PRO A 159 3.01 -93.79 -86.58
N ALA A 160 4.30 -94.06 -86.62
CA ALA A 160 5.36 -93.08 -86.79
C ALA A 160 5.38 -92.39 -88.16
N TYR A 161 5.26 -93.21 -89.21
CA TYR A 161 5.23 -92.79 -90.59
C TYR A 161 4.02 -93.44 -91.25
N LEU A 162 3.36 -92.69 -92.11
CA LEU A 162 2.36 -93.20 -93.01
C LEU A 162 2.79 -92.87 -94.45
N PRO A 163 2.37 -93.67 -95.46
CA PRO A 163 2.58 -93.30 -96.84
C PRO A 163 2.00 -91.90 -97.10
N PRO A 164 2.63 -91.10 -97.98
CA PRO A 164 2.26 -89.70 -98.18
C PRO A 164 0.78 -89.59 -98.55
N ASN A 165 0.04 -88.82 -97.76
CA ASN A 165 -1.37 -88.53 -98.04
C ASN A 165 -1.48 -87.56 -99.25
N PRO A 166 -2.70 -87.22 -99.74
CA PRO A 166 -2.87 -86.28 -100.86
C PRO A 166 -2.25 -84.89 -100.64
N LEU A 167 -1.94 -84.54 -99.39
CA LEU A 167 -1.28 -83.29 -99.00
C LEU A 167 0.24 -83.45 -98.85
N GLY A 168 0.81 -84.61 -99.16
CA GLY A 168 2.25 -84.92 -99.05
C GLY A 168 2.75 -85.16 -97.61
N VAL A 169 1.86 -85.26 -96.63
CA VAL A 169 2.23 -85.43 -95.21
C VAL A 169 2.59 -86.89 -94.94
N THR A 170 3.79 -87.12 -94.42
CA THR A 170 4.34 -88.43 -94.05
C THR A 170 4.29 -88.68 -92.54
N ARG A 171 4.21 -87.60 -91.73
CA ARG A 171 4.16 -87.66 -90.25
C ARG A 171 2.86 -87.07 -89.68
N PRO A 172 1.70 -87.74 -89.83
CA PRO A 172 0.43 -87.22 -89.34
C PRO A 172 0.38 -87.10 -87.80
N ALA A 173 1.19 -87.86 -87.07
CA ALA A 173 1.34 -87.74 -85.62
C ALA A 173 1.81 -86.33 -85.18
N LEU A 174 2.42 -85.53 -86.07
CA LEU A 174 2.91 -84.18 -85.78
C LEU A 174 2.00 -83.07 -86.34
N PHE A 175 0.88 -83.41 -87.00
CA PHE A 175 0.04 -82.45 -87.73
C PHE A 175 -0.42 -81.26 -86.88
N ALA A 176 -0.69 -81.49 -85.59
CA ALA A 176 -1.14 -80.44 -84.69
C ALA A 176 0.00 -79.56 -84.14
N VAL A 177 1.27 -79.96 -84.25
CA VAL A 177 2.40 -79.19 -83.68
C VAL A 177 2.61 -77.84 -84.36
N PRO A 178 2.62 -77.72 -85.71
CA PRO A 178 2.67 -76.41 -86.37
C PRO A 178 1.49 -75.52 -85.96
N LEU A 179 0.27 -76.06 -85.89
CA LEU A 179 -0.91 -75.30 -85.47
C LEU A 179 -0.78 -74.76 -84.04
N LEU A 180 -0.24 -75.57 -83.12
CA LEU A 180 0.05 -75.15 -81.76
C LEU A 180 1.09 -74.02 -81.73
N TRP A 181 2.19 -74.13 -82.48
CA TRP A 181 3.19 -73.07 -82.54
C TRP A 181 2.69 -71.79 -83.21
N LEU A 182 1.82 -71.88 -84.22
CA LEU A 182 1.14 -70.72 -84.80
C LEU A 182 0.28 -70.02 -83.74
N ALA A 183 -0.53 -70.78 -82.99
CA ALA A 183 -1.36 -70.24 -81.92
C ALA A 183 -0.52 -69.61 -80.80
N VAL A 184 0.55 -70.28 -80.35
CA VAL A 184 1.49 -69.75 -79.35
C VAL A 184 2.14 -68.47 -79.83
N SER A 185 2.61 -68.43 -81.08
CA SER A 185 3.29 -67.26 -81.65
C SER A 185 2.37 -66.05 -81.73
N ILE A 186 1.15 -66.23 -82.24
CA ILE A 186 0.12 -65.17 -82.30
C ILE A 186 -0.24 -64.71 -80.89
N TRP A 187 -0.40 -65.64 -79.94
CA TRP A 187 -0.77 -65.30 -78.58
C TRP A 187 0.35 -64.55 -77.85
N ALA A 188 1.58 -65.02 -77.95
CA ALA A 188 2.76 -64.35 -77.42
C ALA A 188 2.93 -62.96 -78.03
N TRP A 189 2.71 -62.81 -79.35
CA TRP A 189 2.75 -61.52 -80.03
C TRP A 189 1.66 -60.55 -79.53
N ARG A 190 0.44 -61.03 -79.31
CA ARG A 190 -0.65 -60.22 -78.71
C ARG A 190 -0.29 -59.78 -77.30
N LEU A 191 0.45 -60.59 -76.57
CA LEU A 191 0.92 -60.31 -75.22
C LEU A 191 2.31 -59.63 -75.17
N ARG A 192 2.88 -59.17 -76.31
CA ARG A 192 4.23 -58.57 -76.40
C ARG A 192 4.47 -57.39 -75.45
N GLY A 193 3.41 -56.69 -75.04
CA GLY A 193 3.49 -55.58 -74.08
C GLY A 193 3.29 -55.97 -72.61
N ARG A 194 2.91 -57.23 -72.31
CA ARG A 194 2.60 -57.66 -70.92
C ARG A 194 3.81 -58.17 -70.15
N HIS A 195 4.80 -58.74 -70.83
CA HIS A 195 6.03 -59.23 -70.19
C HIS A 195 7.20 -59.17 -71.18
N ARG A 196 8.42 -58.92 -70.73
CA ARG A 196 9.59 -58.76 -71.62
C ARG A 196 9.92 -60.01 -72.45
N LEU A 197 9.52 -61.20 -71.99
CA LEU A 197 9.74 -62.47 -72.67
C LEU A 197 8.71 -62.83 -73.74
N THR A 198 7.56 -62.17 -73.83
CA THR A 198 6.52 -62.59 -74.80
C THR A 198 6.91 -62.29 -76.24
N LEU A 199 7.68 -61.23 -76.48
CA LEU A 199 8.21 -60.92 -77.82
C LEU A 199 9.22 -61.96 -78.34
N PRO A 200 10.30 -62.33 -77.61
CA PRO A 200 11.21 -63.38 -78.08
C PRO A 200 10.53 -64.74 -78.20
N ILE A 201 9.54 -65.05 -77.35
CA ILE A 201 8.74 -66.29 -77.47
C ILE A 201 7.91 -66.29 -78.77
N ALA A 202 7.36 -65.16 -79.19
CA ALA A 202 6.63 -65.07 -80.45
C ALA A 202 7.54 -65.36 -81.66
N TRP A 203 8.76 -64.82 -81.64
CA TRP A 203 9.74 -65.05 -82.70
C TRP A 203 10.32 -66.47 -82.67
N ALA A 204 10.63 -66.99 -81.49
CA ALA A 204 11.06 -68.37 -81.30
C ALA A 204 9.99 -69.36 -81.76
N GLY A 205 8.73 -69.12 -81.38
CA GLY A 205 7.59 -69.90 -81.84
C GLY A 205 7.40 -69.85 -83.36
N SER A 206 7.72 -68.72 -84.01
CA SER A 206 7.64 -68.60 -85.47
C SER A 206 8.73 -69.44 -86.16
N ALA A 207 9.95 -69.47 -85.63
CA ALA A 207 11.01 -70.35 -86.13
C ALA A 207 10.65 -71.84 -85.93
N LEU A 208 10.12 -72.18 -84.76
CA LEU A 208 9.65 -73.53 -84.41
C LEU A 208 8.46 -73.96 -85.29
N LEU A 209 7.54 -73.05 -85.62
CA LEU A 209 6.45 -73.29 -86.56
C LEU A 209 6.99 -73.72 -87.92
N ILE A 210 7.93 -72.96 -88.50
CA ILE A 210 8.53 -73.26 -89.81
C ILE A 210 9.26 -74.61 -89.76
N GLY A 211 10.03 -74.85 -88.70
CA GLY A 211 10.74 -76.12 -88.52
C GLY A 211 9.81 -77.32 -88.44
N HIS A 212 8.73 -77.25 -87.65
CA HIS A 212 7.78 -78.37 -87.53
C HIS A 212 6.90 -78.53 -88.77
N LEU A 213 6.67 -77.47 -89.55
CA LEU A 213 5.99 -77.56 -90.84
C LEU A 213 6.83 -78.39 -91.82
N ALA A 214 8.13 -78.14 -91.91
CA ALA A 214 9.06 -78.97 -92.69
C ALA A 214 9.02 -80.43 -92.21
N MET A 215 9.02 -80.64 -90.88
CA MET A 215 8.99 -81.98 -90.28
C MET A 215 7.77 -82.83 -90.69
N LEU A 216 6.63 -82.24 -91.09
CA LEU A 216 5.46 -82.99 -91.56
C LEU A 216 5.69 -83.76 -92.86
N TYR A 217 6.60 -83.25 -93.69
CA TYR A 217 6.93 -83.77 -95.02
C TYR A 217 8.18 -84.67 -95.00
N SER A 218 8.77 -84.88 -93.84
CA SER A 218 9.97 -85.70 -93.66
C SER A 218 9.62 -87.19 -93.72
N SER A 219 10.14 -87.91 -94.71
CA SER A 219 9.95 -89.34 -94.93
C SER A 219 11.00 -90.19 -94.21
N ALA A 220 12.14 -89.61 -93.82
CA ALA A 220 13.21 -90.31 -93.09
C ALA A 220 13.69 -89.51 -91.87
N PRO A 221 14.27 -90.16 -90.84
CA PRO A 221 14.72 -89.47 -89.63
C PRO A 221 15.77 -88.38 -89.92
N ALA A 222 16.63 -88.59 -90.91
CA ALA A 222 17.77 -87.75 -91.20
C ALA A 222 17.65 -86.98 -92.54
N ASP A 223 16.47 -86.90 -93.15
CA ASP A 223 16.32 -86.17 -94.41
C ASP A 223 16.42 -84.64 -94.24
N GLY A 224 16.56 -83.92 -95.36
CA GLY A 224 16.65 -82.46 -95.36
C GLY A 224 15.50 -81.77 -94.61
N GLN A 225 14.28 -82.31 -94.69
CA GLN A 225 13.11 -81.76 -93.99
C GLN A 225 13.21 -81.91 -92.46
N ALA A 226 13.74 -83.04 -91.97
CA ALA A 226 14.05 -83.21 -90.55
C ALA A 226 15.18 -82.28 -90.09
N MET A 227 16.21 -82.04 -90.91
CA MET A 227 17.30 -81.12 -90.56
C MET A 227 16.81 -79.67 -90.42
N ILE A 228 15.92 -79.23 -91.33
CA ILE A 228 15.27 -77.91 -91.22
C ILE A 228 14.53 -77.77 -89.88
N ALA A 229 13.85 -78.83 -89.44
CA ALA A 229 13.14 -78.83 -88.17
C ALA A 229 14.09 -78.62 -86.97
N HIS A 230 15.21 -79.33 -86.95
CA HIS A 230 16.19 -79.23 -85.87
C HIS A 230 16.93 -77.89 -85.86
N VAL A 231 17.35 -77.38 -87.02
CA VAL A 231 17.94 -76.04 -87.11
C VAL A 231 16.91 -74.97 -86.68
N GLY A 232 15.63 -75.14 -87.00
CA GLY A 232 14.55 -74.26 -86.55
C GLY A 232 14.37 -74.25 -85.03
N LYS A 233 14.53 -75.40 -84.36
CA LYS A 233 14.54 -75.49 -82.89
C LYS A 233 15.72 -74.72 -82.30
N ILE A 234 16.92 -74.94 -82.82
CA ILE A 234 18.14 -74.23 -82.36
C ILE A 234 17.96 -72.72 -82.52
N ALA A 235 17.51 -72.26 -83.69
CA ALA A 235 17.29 -70.85 -83.96
C ALA A 235 16.26 -70.24 -82.99
N GLY A 236 15.14 -70.93 -82.76
CA GLY A 236 14.13 -70.50 -81.80
C GLY A 236 14.67 -70.39 -80.37
N TYR A 237 15.44 -71.36 -79.91
CA TYR A 237 16.01 -71.34 -78.56
C TYR A 237 17.06 -70.24 -78.41
N LEU A 238 17.93 -70.06 -79.40
CA LEU A 238 18.98 -69.06 -79.37
C LEU A 238 18.42 -67.62 -79.37
N VAL A 239 17.27 -67.38 -80.03
CA VAL A 239 16.53 -66.10 -79.93
C VAL A 239 16.14 -65.79 -78.49
N VAL A 240 15.65 -66.78 -77.74
CA VAL A 240 15.27 -66.60 -76.33
C VAL A 240 16.49 -66.38 -75.44
N VAL A 241 17.57 -67.16 -75.63
CA VAL A 241 18.83 -67.00 -74.88
C VAL A 241 19.40 -65.59 -75.05
N LEU A 242 19.57 -65.15 -76.31
CA LEU A 242 20.13 -63.83 -76.61
C LEU A 242 19.27 -62.70 -76.07
N TRP A 243 17.95 -62.89 -76.01
CA TRP A 243 17.05 -61.92 -75.40
C TRP A 243 17.22 -61.86 -73.89
N VAL A 244 17.28 -63.00 -73.20
CA VAL A 244 17.52 -63.05 -71.74
C VAL A 244 18.85 -62.37 -71.39
N MET A 245 19.91 -62.62 -72.16
CA MET A 245 21.21 -61.96 -71.98
C MET A 245 21.13 -60.44 -72.14
N LYS A 246 20.45 -59.96 -73.19
CA LYS A 246 20.22 -58.52 -73.40
C LYS A 246 19.48 -57.91 -72.21
N MET A 247 18.46 -58.60 -71.71
CA MET A 247 17.64 -58.17 -70.58
C MET A 247 18.48 -57.99 -69.31
N ALA A 248 19.35 -58.96 -69.00
CA ALA A 248 20.24 -58.89 -67.84
C ALA A 248 21.23 -57.72 -67.93
N SER A 249 21.77 -57.45 -69.13
CA SER A 249 22.68 -56.31 -69.33
C SER A 249 21.98 -54.96 -69.20
N GLU A 250 20.72 -54.83 -69.60
CA GLU A 250 19.93 -53.60 -69.42
C GLU A 250 19.65 -53.37 -67.94
N ASP A 251 19.19 -54.40 -67.21
CA ASP A 251 18.88 -54.29 -65.77
C ASP A 251 20.10 -53.92 -64.92
N MET A 252 21.30 -54.41 -65.27
CA MET A 252 22.53 -54.02 -64.56
C MET A 252 22.86 -52.53 -64.75
N ARG A 253 22.66 -51.96 -65.94
CA ARG A 253 22.91 -50.54 -66.19
C ARG A 253 21.92 -49.66 -65.45
N ASP A 254 20.65 -50.03 -65.48
CA ASP A 254 19.60 -49.28 -64.79
C ASP A 254 19.83 -49.27 -63.27
N ARG A 255 20.27 -50.41 -62.69
CA ARG A 255 20.65 -50.47 -61.26
C ARG A 255 21.85 -49.59 -60.92
N ALA A 256 22.91 -49.65 -61.72
CA ALA A 256 24.10 -48.83 -61.48
C ALA A 256 23.79 -47.32 -61.53
N SER A 257 22.91 -46.89 -62.45
CA SER A 257 22.45 -45.49 -62.50
C SER A 257 21.63 -45.11 -61.27
N ALA A 258 20.67 -45.97 -60.86
CA ALA A 258 19.82 -45.70 -59.71
C ALA A 258 20.61 -45.64 -58.39
N GLU A 259 21.63 -46.49 -58.22
CA GLU A 259 22.51 -46.46 -57.06
C GLU A 259 23.34 -45.17 -57.01
N ALA A 260 23.83 -44.68 -58.16
CA ALA A 260 24.55 -43.42 -58.23
C ALA A 260 23.66 -42.22 -57.90
N ASP A 261 22.43 -42.18 -58.42
CA ASP A 261 21.47 -41.12 -58.12
C ASP A 261 21.07 -41.11 -56.63
N LEU A 262 20.87 -42.29 -56.03
CA LEU A 262 20.56 -42.42 -54.61
C LEU A 262 21.73 -41.93 -53.72
N ALA A 263 22.95 -42.27 -54.09
CA ALA A 263 24.14 -41.82 -53.37
C ALA A 263 24.29 -40.29 -53.41
N ALA A 264 24.03 -39.67 -54.57
CA ALA A 264 24.05 -38.23 -54.71
C ALA A 264 22.94 -37.55 -53.88
N LEU A 265 21.73 -38.10 -53.89
CA LEU A 265 20.61 -37.56 -53.10
C LEU A 265 20.86 -37.66 -51.60
N ASN A 266 21.41 -38.79 -51.13
CA ASN A 266 21.76 -38.97 -49.72
C ASN A 266 22.82 -37.97 -49.27
N ALA A 267 23.85 -37.71 -50.08
CA ALA A 267 24.87 -36.73 -49.75
C ALA A 267 24.30 -35.30 -49.58
N VAL A 268 23.35 -34.91 -50.45
CA VAL A 268 22.65 -33.62 -50.34
C VAL A 268 21.76 -33.57 -49.09
N LEU A 269 21.04 -34.65 -48.80
CA LEU A 269 20.17 -34.73 -47.63
C LEU A 269 20.99 -34.65 -46.33
N ASP A 270 22.11 -35.37 -46.24
CA ASP A 270 23.00 -35.34 -45.09
C ASP A 270 23.56 -33.93 -44.84
N GLN A 271 23.94 -33.21 -45.91
CA GLN A 271 24.36 -31.81 -45.81
C GLN A 271 23.22 -30.92 -45.28
N GLN A 272 22.01 -31.04 -45.83
CA GLN A 272 20.85 -30.25 -45.38
C GLN A 272 20.47 -30.54 -43.93
N VAL A 273 20.54 -31.81 -43.50
CA VAL A 273 20.30 -32.21 -42.12
C VAL A 273 21.36 -31.60 -41.21
N ALA A 274 22.64 -31.64 -41.58
CA ALA A 274 23.71 -31.04 -40.79
C ALA A 274 23.54 -29.52 -40.66
N GLU A 275 23.25 -28.81 -41.75
CA GLU A 275 23.00 -27.36 -41.75
C GLU A 275 21.80 -26.99 -40.87
N ARG A 276 20.65 -27.66 -41.06
CA ARG A 276 19.45 -27.42 -40.26
C ARG A 276 19.60 -27.78 -38.79
N THR A 277 20.35 -28.85 -38.48
CA THR A 277 20.64 -29.21 -37.09
C THR A 277 21.53 -28.15 -36.44
N GLY A 278 22.53 -27.62 -37.14
CA GLY A 278 23.36 -26.51 -36.65
C GLY A 278 22.57 -25.22 -36.41
N GLU A 279 21.69 -24.85 -37.34
CA GLU A 279 20.78 -23.70 -37.18
C GLU A 279 19.84 -23.87 -35.98
N LEU A 280 19.22 -25.06 -35.85
CA LEU A 280 18.32 -25.36 -34.73
C LEU A 280 19.04 -25.37 -33.38
N MET A 281 20.25 -25.94 -33.30
CA MET A 281 21.05 -25.91 -32.08
C MET A 281 21.40 -24.47 -31.69
N SER A 282 21.84 -23.65 -32.64
CA SER A 282 22.15 -22.24 -32.40
C SER A 282 20.92 -21.44 -31.96
N ALA A 283 19.76 -21.70 -32.58
CA ALA A 283 18.49 -21.09 -32.19
C ALA A 283 18.03 -21.55 -30.81
N HIS A 284 18.21 -22.82 -30.47
CA HIS A 284 17.87 -23.38 -29.16
C HIS A 284 18.75 -22.79 -28.07
N GLU A 285 20.07 -22.71 -28.27
CA GLU A 285 20.98 -22.06 -27.32
C GLU A 285 20.64 -20.58 -27.09
N ASN A 286 20.24 -19.85 -28.15
CA ASN A 286 19.81 -18.47 -28.02
C ASN A 286 18.49 -18.34 -27.23
N LEU A 287 17.50 -19.19 -27.53
CA LEU A 287 16.24 -19.22 -26.79
C LEU A 287 16.42 -19.61 -25.32
N ASP A 288 17.32 -20.54 -25.02
CA ASP A 288 17.64 -20.93 -23.64
C ASP A 288 18.28 -19.78 -22.87
N ARG A 289 19.22 -19.04 -23.49
CA ARG A 289 19.79 -17.83 -22.88
C ARG A 289 18.71 -16.78 -22.62
N GLU A 290 17.86 -16.49 -23.61
CA GLU A 290 16.76 -15.53 -23.47
C GLU A 290 15.78 -15.94 -22.37
N SER A 291 15.45 -17.24 -22.26
CA SER A 291 14.58 -17.78 -21.21
C SER A 291 15.17 -17.58 -19.82
N VAL A 292 16.48 -17.85 -19.66
CA VAL A 292 17.18 -17.64 -18.38
C VAL A 292 17.24 -16.17 -18.00
N GLU A 293 17.54 -15.28 -18.96
CA GLU A 293 17.57 -13.84 -18.73
C GLU A 293 16.18 -13.31 -18.35
N ARG A 294 15.14 -13.74 -19.07
CA ARG A 294 13.76 -13.35 -18.80
C ARG A 294 13.28 -13.84 -17.43
N ARG A 295 13.59 -15.08 -17.06
CA ARG A 295 13.26 -15.62 -15.74
C ARG A 295 13.92 -14.83 -14.60
N ARG A 296 15.19 -14.45 -14.77
CA ARG A 296 15.90 -13.58 -13.81
C ARG A 296 15.29 -12.18 -13.74
N ALA A 297 14.84 -11.63 -14.88
CA ALA A 297 14.15 -10.34 -14.91
C ALA A 297 12.79 -10.39 -14.20
N ASP A 298 12.01 -11.45 -14.45
CA ASP A 298 10.71 -11.68 -13.83
C ASP A 298 10.84 -11.87 -12.30
N GLU A 299 11.82 -12.65 -11.84
CA GLU A 299 12.11 -12.83 -10.41
C GLU A 299 12.48 -11.50 -9.72
N LYS A 300 13.30 -10.67 -10.38
CA LYS A 300 13.63 -9.32 -9.88
C LYS A 300 12.39 -8.42 -9.83
N ALA A 301 11.56 -8.43 -10.88
CA ALA A 301 10.35 -7.63 -10.97
C ALA A 301 9.31 -8.04 -9.90
N LEU A 302 9.09 -9.34 -9.70
CA LEU A 302 8.21 -9.85 -8.64
C LEU A 302 8.69 -9.45 -7.25
N THR A 303 10.01 -9.52 -7.00
CA THR A 303 10.59 -9.08 -5.72
C THR A 303 10.40 -7.57 -5.49
N GLN A 304 10.55 -6.76 -6.54
CA GLN A 304 10.27 -5.32 -6.47
C GLN A 304 8.78 -5.02 -6.24
N LEU A 305 7.88 -5.70 -6.92
CA LEU A 305 6.43 -5.56 -6.73
C LEU A 305 5.99 -5.93 -5.32
N ALA A 306 6.54 -7.02 -4.76
CA ALA A 306 6.27 -7.42 -3.38
C ALA A 306 6.68 -6.32 -2.38
N ARG A 307 7.87 -5.72 -2.55
CA ARG A 307 8.33 -4.60 -1.73
C ARG A 307 7.46 -3.34 -1.86
N LEU A 308 7.04 -2.98 -3.06
CA LEU A 308 6.14 -1.85 -3.29
C LEU A 308 4.76 -2.07 -2.64
N SER A 309 4.22 -3.29 -2.76
CA SER A 309 2.97 -3.68 -2.11
C SER A 309 3.09 -3.58 -0.59
N LEU A 310 4.20 -4.05 -0.02
CA LEU A 310 4.48 -3.94 1.40
C LEU A 310 4.52 -2.48 1.85
N LEU A 311 5.30 -1.64 1.17
CA LEU A 311 5.40 -0.20 1.45
C LEU A 311 4.03 0.47 1.43
N HIS A 312 3.21 0.16 0.43
CA HIS A 312 1.85 0.70 0.30
C HIS A 312 0.94 0.26 1.45
N GLN A 313 1.00 -1.01 1.85
CA GLN A 313 0.22 -1.55 2.97
C GLN A 313 0.58 -0.85 4.29
N ILE A 314 1.87 -0.67 4.58
CA ILE A 314 2.32 0.04 5.79
C ILE A 314 1.91 1.51 5.74
N THR A 315 2.12 2.17 4.60
CA THR A 315 1.74 3.58 4.40
C THR A 315 0.25 3.80 4.67
N ARG A 316 -0.61 2.90 4.18
CA ARG A 316 -2.06 2.96 4.44
C ARG A 316 -2.39 2.75 5.93
N ALA A 317 -1.78 1.75 6.56
CA ALA A 317 -2.00 1.45 7.98
C ALA A 317 -1.57 2.59 8.92
N ILE A 318 -0.57 3.36 8.51
CA ILE A 318 -0.10 4.56 9.22
C ILE A 318 -1.02 5.75 8.91
N GLY A 319 -1.39 5.96 7.64
CA GLY A 319 -2.21 7.11 7.22
C GLY A 319 -3.62 7.14 7.80
N ASP A 320 -4.17 6.00 8.21
CA ASP A 320 -5.48 5.92 8.88
C ASP A 320 -5.45 6.39 10.36
N ARG A 321 -4.28 6.77 10.89
CA ARG A 321 -4.08 7.18 12.29
C ARG A 321 -3.83 8.66 12.42
N GLN A 322 -4.30 9.23 13.52
CA GLN A 322 -4.21 10.67 13.81
C GLN A 322 -3.25 10.99 14.96
N ASP A 323 -2.77 9.98 15.68
CA ASP A 323 -1.87 10.13 16.82
C ASP A 323 -0.46 9.61 16.52
N LEU A 324 0.55 10.35 16.99
CA LEU A 324 1.96 10.06 16.76
C LEU A 324 2.38 8.68 17.28
N ASP A 325 1.96 8.34 18.50
CA ASP A 325 2.38 7.11 19.17
C ASP A 325 1.88 5.88 18.42
N SER A 326 0.65 5.89 17.95
CA SER A 326 0.12 4.80 17.15
C SER A 326 0.76 4.71 15.77
N ILE A 327 1.06 5.85 15.13
CA ILE A 327 1.78 5.88 13.85
C ILE A 327 3.13 5.16 14.01
N TYR A 328 3.89 5.53 15.04
CA TYR A 328 5.19 4.93 15.32
C TYR A 328 5.07 3.44 15.68
N GLN A 329 4.13 3.06 16.55
CA GLN A 329 3.91 1.66 16.91
C GLN A 329 3.56 0.78 15.71
N VAL A 330 2.68 1.25 14.82
CA VAL A 330 2.31 0.48 13.62
C VAL A 330 3.45 0.39 12.63
N ALA A 331 4.23 1.46 12.46
CA ALA A 331 5.40 1.45 11.60
C ALA A 331 6.43 0.40 12.06
N VAL A 332 6.79 0.44 13.35
CA VAL A 332 7.74 -0.51 13.97
C VAL A 332 7.22 -1.94 13.87
N ARG A 333 5.96 -2.17 14.28
CA ARG A 333 5.37 -3.52 14.28
C ARG A 333 5.25 -4.10 12.88
N SER A 334 4.90 -3.29 11.89
CA SER A 334 4.77 -3.76 10.51
C SER A 334 6.13 -4.16 9.92
N VAL A 335 7.19 -3.44 10.26
CA VAL A 335 8.56 -3.79 9.87
C VAL A 335 8.97 -5.11 10.53
N GLU A 336 8.75 -5.29 11.82
CA GLU A 336 9.05 -6.56 12.53
C GLU A 336 8.26 -7.78 12.02
N GLN A 337 7.03 -7.57 11.57
CA GLN A 337 6.18 -8.67 11.08
C GLN A 337 6.46 -9.07 9.63
N GLN A 338 6.90 -8.12 8.80
CA GLN A 338 6.97 -8.31 7.35
C GLN A 338 8.39 -8.28 6.78
N LEU A 339 9.37 -7.78 7.54
CA LEU A 339 10.79 -7.92 7.24
C LEU A 339 11.44 -8.86 8.26
N PRO A 340 12.48 -9.62 7.86
CA PRO A 340 13.22 -10.47 8.77
C PRO A 340 14.17 -9.62 9.62
N VAL A 341 13.61 -8.75 10.48
CA VAL A 341 14.37 -7.96 11.45
C VAL A 341 14.09 -8.47 12.85
N ASP A 342 15.14 -8.55 13.66
CA ASP A 342 15.06 -9.08 15.02
C ASP A 342 14.65 -7.99 16.01
N PHE A 343 14.88 -6.73 15.66
CA PHE A 343 14.53 -5.57 16.45
C PHE A 343 14.25 -4.36 15.57
N ALA A 344 13.23 -3.58 15.91
CA ALA A 344 13.05 -2.24 15.37
C ALA A 344 12.59 -1.25 16.45
N CYS A 345 13.01 0.01 16.31
CA CYS A 345 12.53 1.10 17.15
C CYS A 345 12.48 2.42 16.39
N LEU A 346 11.72 3.35 16.93
CA LEU A 346 11.59 4.71 16.44
C LEU A 346 12.03 5.68 17.53
N CYS A 347 12.83 6.66 17.14
CA CYS A 347 13.35 7.68 18.04
C CYS A 347 12.96 9.06 17.53
N THR A 348 12.61 9.96 18.44
CA THR A 348 12.40 11.39 18.17
C THR A 348 13.65 12.18 18.51
N TYR A 349 13.98 13.16 17.68
CA TYR A 349 15.14 14.02 17.83
C TYR A 349 14.72 15.43 18.24
N ASP A 350 15.22 15.87 19.40
CA ASP A 350 15.14 17.25 19.86
C ASP A 350 16.39 18.00 19.38
N ALA A 351 16.18 18.92 18.42
CA ALA A 351 17.26 19.69 17.82
C ALA A 351 17.87 20.73 18.77
N ASP A 352 17.09 21.26 19.72
CA ASP A 352 17.55 22.29 20.66
C ASP A 352 18.38 21.65 21.78
N ALA A 353 17.95 20.49 22.27
CA ALA A 353 18.67 19.74 23.29
C ALA A 353 19.75 18.80 22.71
N ARG A 354 19.80 18.60 21.38
CA ARG A 354 20.65 17.61 20.69
C ARG A 354 20.53 16.19 21.27
N ARG A 355 19.30 15.78 21.59
CA ARG A 355 18.99 14.49 22.22
C ARG A 355 18.04 13.66 21.37
N LEU A 356 18.29 12.36 21.33
CA LEU A 356 17.38 11.36 20.75
C LEU A 356 16.68 10.62 21.89
N THR A 357 15.37 10.47 21.77
CA THR A 357 14.54 9.74 22.73
C THR A 357 13.83 8.58 22.02
N VAL A 358 13.91 7.38 22.59
CA VAL A 358 13.19 6.23 22.05
C VAL A 358 11.70 6.35 22.40
N THR A 359 10.85 6.54 21.39
CA THR A 359 9.40 6.70 21.54
C THR A 359 8.64 5.39 21.35
N SER A 360 9.10 4.54 20.44
CA SER A 360 8.44 3.27 20.16
C SER A 360 9.45 2.16 19.95
N VAL A 361 9.19 1.00 20.55
CA VAL A 361 10.03 -0.19 20.43
C VAL A 361 9.16 -1.36 20.01
N GLY A 362 9.70 -2.22 19.16
CA GLY A 362 9.02 -3.39 18.67
C GLY A 362 8.87 -4.49 19.70
N THR A 363 8.07 -5.49 19.36
CA THR A 363 7.68 -6.59 20.25
C THR A 363 8.53 -7.84 20.07
N ASN A 364 9.34 -7.94 19.01
CA ASN A 364 10.19 -9.12 18.78
C ASN A 364 11.25 -9.33 19.87
N SER A 365 11.65 -8.26 20.58
CA SER A 365 12.56 -8.34 21.73
C SER A 365 12.01 -7.57 22.95
N PRO A 366 11.17 -8.21 23.78
CA PRO A 366 10.54 -7.55 24.94
C PRO A 366 11.54 -7.14 26.03
N GLU A 367 12.67 -7.86 26.17
CA GLU A 367 13.75 -7.49 27.10
C GLU A 367 14.42 -6.16 26.69
N LEU A 368 14.68 -5.98 25.39
CA LEU A 368 15.16 -4.71 24.85
C LEU A 368 14.11 -3.61 24.98
N GLY A 369 12.85 -3.93 24.72
CA GLY A 369 11.72 -3.02 24.86
C GLY A 369 11.65 -2.37 26.24
N LEU A 370 11.83 -3.14 27.31
CA LEU A 370 11.85 -2.63 28.69
C LEU A 370 13.10 -1.80 29.01
N SER A 371 14.27 -2.21 28.49
CA SER A 371 15.54 -1.53 28.76
C SER A 371 15.70 -0.20 28.01
N LEU A 372 15.10 -0.08 26.81
CA LEU A 372 15.22 1.07 25.92
C LEU A 372 14.00 2.01 25.98
N ALA A 373 12.89 1.58 26.60
CA ALA A 373 11.70 2.42 26.75
C ALA A 373 12.04 3.74 27.43
N ALA A 374 11.69 4.86 26.78
CA ALA A 374 11.94 6.22 27.27
C ALA A 374 13.43 6.54 27.54
N MET A 375 14.36 5.77 26.98
CA MET A 375 15.78 6.09 27.07
C MET A 375 16.07 7.31 26.20
N THR A 376 16.83 8.26 26.76
CA THR A 376 17.32 9.44 26.07
C THR A 376 18.84 9.41 26.02
N PHE A 377 19.40 9.71 24.87
CA PHE A 377 20.86 9.77 24.68
C PHE A 377 21.25 11.04 23.93
N GLU A 378 22.37 11.63 24.34
CA GLU A 378 23.01 12.72 23.62
C GLU A 378 23.68 12.19 22.36
N ILE A 379 23.62 12.99 21.30
CA ILE A 379 24.28 12.64 20.05
C ILE A 379 25.76 13.00 20.16
N ASP A 380 26.57 11.98 20.44
CA ASP A 380 28.02 12.06 20.30
C ASP A 380 28.41 12.09 18.82
N GLU A 381 29.51 12.77 18.50
CA GLU A 381 29.86 13.23 17.14
C GLU A 381 29.88 12.14 16.04
N ASN A 382 29.96 10.84 16.36
CA ASN A 382 30.39 9.84 15.37
C ASN A 382 29.40 8.77 14.89
N HIS A 383 28.22 8.55 15.49
CA HIS A 383 27.51 7.29 15.21
C HIS A 383 26.13 7.43 14.55
N LEU A 384 25.16 8.14 15.14
CA LEU A 384 23.88 8.44 14.46
C LEU A 384 23.89 9.79 13.73
N THR A 385 25.01 10.52 13.77
CA THR A 385 25.17 11.85 13.18
C THR A 385 24.84 11.88 11.69
N LYS A 386 25.26 10.86 10.92
CA LYS A 386 24.94 10.75 9.49
C LYS A 386 23.44 10.61 9.23
N CYS A 387 22.74 9.88 10.12
CA CYS A 387 21.29 9.76 10.07
C CYS A 387 20.62 11.11 10.36
N ILE A 388 21.08 11.84 11.37
CA ILE A 388 20.54 13.16 11.71
C ILE A 388 20.86 14.20 10.63
N GLN A 389 21.91 14.00 9.84
CA GLN A 389 22.24 14.78 8.64
C GLN A 389 21.40 14.39 7.40
N GLY A 390 20.45 13.46 7.53
CA GLY A 390 19.53 13.08 6.46
C GLY A 390 19.98 11.91 5.57
N SER A 391 21.05 11.20 5.96
CA SER A 391 21.54 10.04 5.19
C SER A 391 21.27 8.72 5.92
N VAL A 392 20.83 7.70 5.20
CA VAL A 392 20.68 6.35 5.77
C VAL A 392 22.04 5.83 6.25
N LEU A 393 22.09 5.37 7.49
CA LEU A 393 23.25 4.74 8.09
C LEU A 393 23.08 3.22 8.06
N TYR A 394 24.05 2.52 7.50
CA TYR A 394 24.16 1.07 7.60
C TYR A 394 25.44 0.71 8.34
N GLU A 395 25.31 -0.03 9.44
CA GLU A 395 26.40 -0.57 10.22
C GLU A 395 26.40 -2.11 10.10
N PRO A 396 27.38 -2.70 9.40
CA PRO A 396 27.44 -4.14 9.18
C PRO A 396 27.82 -4.92 10.46
N ASP A 397 28.53 -4.29 11.40
CA ASP A 397 28.88 -4.85 12.70
C ASP A 397 28.86 -3.78 13.81
N ILE A 398 27.86 -3.84 14.70
CA ILE A 398 27.72 -2.91 15.85
C ILE A 398 28.47 -3.37 17.10
N SER A 399 29.00 -4.61 17.13
CA SER A 399 29.71 -5.14 18.31
C SER A 399 31.07 -4.46 18.53
N ALA A 400 31.65 -3.88 17.48
CA ALA A 400 32.92 -3.18 17.51
C ALA A 400 32.79 -1.67 17.81
N ILE A 401 31.55 -1.15 17.97
CA ILE A 401 31.28 0.30 18.02
C ILE A 401 31.04 0.75 19.47
N ALA A 402 31.83 1.72 19.93
CA ALA A 402 31.75 2.29 21.28
C ALA A 402 30.72 3.43 21.38
N SER A 403 29.44 3.11 21.22
CA SER A 403 28.32 4.05 21.38
C SER A 403 27.34 3.52 22.42
N PRO A 404 26.80 4.35 23.35
CA PRO A 404 25.90 3.89 24.40
C PRO A 404 24.67 3.14 23.87
N PHE A 405 24.09 3.62 22.76
CA PHE A 405 22.90 3.02 22.15
C PHE A 405 23.23 1.71 21.42
N GLN A 406 24.29 1.69 20.60
CA GLN A 406 24.71 0.48 19.88
C GLN A 406 25.27 -0.59 20.82
N ALA A 407 25.93 -0.20 21.91
CA ALA A 407 26.39 -1.11 22.96
C ALA A 407 25.23 -1.81 23.67
N GLN A 408 24.14 -1.10 23.97
CA GLN A 408 22.92 -1.70 24.53
C GLN A 408 22.30 -2.73 23.57
N LEU A 409 22.27 -2.42 22.27
CA LEU A 409 21.82 -3.37 21.24
C LEU A 409 22.78 -4.57 21.10
N ALA A 410 24.08 -4.36 21.20
CA ALA A 410 25.08 -5.43 21.11
C ALA A 410 25.02 -6.39 22.32
N LEU A 411 24.68 -5.90 23.52
CA LEU A 411 24.54 -6.72 24.74
C LEU A 411 23.46 -7.80 24.61
N THR A 412 22.49 -7.63 23.72
CA THR A 412 21.40 -8.59 23.46
C THR A 412 21.66 -9.47 22.23
N GLY A 413 22.85 -9.39 21.66
CA GLY A 413 23.30 -10.22 20.54
C GLY A 413 22.98 -9.67 19.15
N LEU A 414 22.46 -8.45 19.03
CA LEU A 414 22.31 -7.79 17.72
C LEU A 414 23.68 -7.40 17.17
N GLN A 415 23.89 -7.64 15.89
CA GLN A 415 25.20 -7.46 15.23
C GLN A 415 25.15 -6.48 14.06
N SER A 416 24.04 -6.31 13.35
CA SER A 416 23.96 -5.29 12.29
C SER A 416 22.78 -4.35 12.50
N LEU A 417 22.89 -3.12 12.00
CA LEU A 417 21.93 -2.04 12.20
C LEU A 417 21.77 -1.18 10.95
N VAL A 418 20.53 -0.78 10.67
CA VAL A 418 20.20 0.28 9.72
C VAL A 418 19.42 1.36 10.47
N ALA A 419 19.86 2.61 10.34
CA ALA A 419 19.12 3.78 10.80
C ALA A 419 18.75 4.67 9.61
N ALA A 420 17.45 4.91 9.43
CA ALA A 420 16.90 5.75 8.38
C ALA A 420 16.26 7.01 8.99
N PRO A 421 16.52 8.20 8.45
CA PRO A 421 16.01 9.44 9.03
C PRO A 421 14.52 9.63 8.81
N LEU A 422 13.82 10.09 9.85
CA LEU A 422 12.53 10.72 9.69
C LEU A 422 12.75 12.19 9.33
N GLN A 423 12.69 12.48 8.03
CA GLN A 423 12.98 13.79 7.47
C GLN A 423 11.80 14.30 6.67
N ILE A 424 11.50 15.59 6.84
CA ILE A 424 10.65 16.35 5.93
C ILE A 424 11.43 17.55 5.45
N GLU A 425 11.41 17.77 4.14
CA GLU A 425 12.24 18.75 3.45
C GLU A 425 13.72 18.55 3.82
N SER A 426 14.27 19.41 4.68
CA SER A 426 15.67 19.37 5.14
C SER A 426 15.81 19.20 6.66
N LYS A 427 14.70 18.98 7.38
CA LYS A 427 14.70 18.87 8.84
C LYS A 427 14.46 17.42 9.27
N VAL A 428 15.46 16.84 9.93
CA VAL A 428 15.32 15.54 10.60
C VAL A 428 14.74 15.79 11.99
N PHE A 429 13.68 15.05 12.34
CA PHE A 429 13.04 15.12 13.66
C PHE A 429 12.98 13.77 14.35
N GLY A 430 13.60 12.74 13.75
CA GLY A 430 13.69 11.42 14.34
C GLY A 430 14.45 10.45 13.43
N CYS A 431 14.56 9.20 13.87
CA CYS A 431 15.13 8.12 13.08
C CYS A 431 14.40 6.81 13.33
N PHE A 432 14.20 6.05 12.27
CA PHE A 432 13.76 4.67 12.30
C PHE A 432 14.98 3.77 12.33
N ILE A 433 15.07 2.88 13.32
CA ILE A 433 16.21 1.99 13.50
C ILE A 433 15.71 0.54 13.41
N ALA A 434 16.41 -0.28 12.63
CA ALA A 434 16.19 -1.72 12.53
C ALA A 434 17.51 -2.45 12.73
N ALA A 435 17.49 -3.60 13.40
CA ALA A 435 18.68 -4.39 13.68
C ALA A 435 18.44 -5.90 13.50
N ARG A 436 19.53 -6.63 13.25
CA ARG A 436 19.55 -8.10 13.05
C ARG A 436 20.64 -8.75 13.90
N LEU A 437 20.41 -10.00 14.31
CA LEU A 437 21.33 -10.82 15.13
C LEU A 437 22.62 -11.21 14.42
N LYS A 438 22.62 -11.20 13.08
CA LYS A 438 23.77 -11.58 12.26
C LYS A 438 24.49 -10.34 11.72
N ALA A 439 25.82 -10.35 11.76
CA ALA A 439 26.65 -9.36 11.07
C ALA A 439 26.43 -9.40 9.55
N ASP A 440 26.54 -8.23 8.92
CA ASP A 440 26.37 -8.00 7.49
C ASP A 440 25.06 -8.57 6.90
N ALA A 441 23.98 -8.50 7.69
CA ALA A 441 22.73 -9.16 7.33
C ALA A 441 21.79 -8.30 6.47
N PHE A 442 22.02 -6.99 6.33
CA PHE A 442 21.18 -6.12 5.52
C PHE A 442 21.72 -5.98 4.10
N VAL A 443 20.85 -6.12 3.10
CA VAL A 443 21.17 -5.83 1.71
C VAL A 443 20.78 -4.40 1.34
N SER A 444 21.37 -3.86 0.27
CA SER A 444 21.10 -2.48 -0.20
C SER A 444 19.61 -2.18 -0.35
N ALA A 445 18.84 -3.15 -0.84
CA ALA A 445 17.42 -2.99 -1.05
C ALA A 445 16.58 -3.01 0.24
N ASP A 446 17.10 -3.53 1.36
CA ASP A 446 16.46 -3.39 2.67
C ASP A 446 16.69 -1.97 3.21
N CYS A 447 17.88 -1.41 3.00
CA CYS A 447 18.19 -0.02 3.36
C CYS A 447 17.34 0.97 2.55
N GLU A 448 17.18 0.74 1.25
CA GLU A 448 16.31 1.54 0.37
C GLU A 448 14.84 1.48 0.81
N PHE A 449 14.36 0.29 1.16
CA PHE A 449 13.00 0.11 1.68
C PHE A 449 12.79 0.88 2.99
N LEU A 450 13.71 0.75 3.96
CA LEU A 450 13.63 1.46 5.23
C LEU A 450 13.70 2.98 5.05
N ARG A 451 14.50 3.47 4.08
CA ARG A 451 14.52 4.89 3.69
C ARG A 451 13.14 5.36 3.20
N GLN A 452 12.59 4.67 2.21
CA GLN A 452 11.28 5.01 1.64
C GLN A 452 10.19 4.94 2.70
N LEU A 453 10.20 3.92 3.55
CA LEU A 453 9.24 3.81 4.64
C LEU A 453 9.39 4.98 5.63
N SER A 454 10.62 5.34 6.00
CA SER A 454 10.89 6.44 6.92
C SER A 454 10.39 7.79 6.38
N GLU A 455 10.46 8.02 5.07
CA GLU A 455 9.86 9.20 4.43
C GLU A 455 8.34 9.24 4.59
N HIS A 456 7.65 8.11 4.41
CA HIS A 456 6.19 8.02 4.58
C HIS A 456 5.77 8.14 6.05
N VAL A 457 6.52 7.50 6.96
CA VAL A 457 6.33 7.63 8.42
C VAL A 457 6.54 9.08 8.84
N ALA A 458 7.59 9.74 8.31
CA ALA A 458 7.88 11.13 8.63
C ALA A 458 6.72 12.04 8.21
N LEU A 459 6.25 11.89 6.97
CA LEU A 459 5.11 12.65 6.45
C LEU A 459 3.86 12.49 7.31
N ALA A 460 3.50 11.24 7.66
CA ALA A 460 2.33 10.97 8.48
C ALA A 460 2.47 11.54 9.90
N ALA A 461 3.65 11.37 10.52
CA ALA A 461 3.92 11.91 11.85
C ALA A 461 3.84 13.44 11.88
N HIS A 462 4.36 14.11 10.86
CA HIS A 462 4.27 15.56 10.75
C HIS A 462 2.86 16.06 10.48
N GLN A 463 2.09 15.34 9.67
CA GLN A 463 0.66 15.62 9.49
C GLN A 463 -0.08 15.54 10.82
N ALA A 464 0.14 14.49 11.62
CA ALA A 464 -0.45 14.35 12.95
C ALA A 464 -0.05 15.51 13.89
N GLN A 465 1.22 15.92 13.87
CA GLN A 465 1.69 17.10 14.63
C GLN A 465 1.00 18.39 14.21
N LEU A 466 0.92 18.65 12.89
CA LEU A 466 0.27 19.84 12.36
C LEU A 466 -1.22 19.89 12.71
N TYR A 467 -1.92 18.77 12.60
CA TYR A 467 -3.33 18.69 12.99
C TYR A 467 -3.51 18.96 14.49
N GLY A 468 -2.69 18.36 15.35
CA GLY A 468 -2.73 18.63 16.79
C GLY A 468 -2.48 20.10 17.13
N ALA A 469 -1.42 20.69 16.57
CA ALA A 469 -1.10 22.10 16.79
C ALA A 469 -2.20 23.04 16.26
N LEU A 470 -2.79 22.75 15.10
CA LEU A 470 -3.90 23.51 14.54
C LEU A 470 -5.14 23.44 15.44
N GLN A 471 -5.44 22.27 16.00
CA GLN A 471 -6.58 22.10 16.88
C GLN A 471 -6.43 22.89 18.18
N THR A 472 -5.25 22.83 18.83
CA THR A 472 -4.95 23.66 20.00
C THR A 472 -5.06 25.15 19.67
N ALA A 473 -4.47 25.61 18.56
CA ALA A 473 -4.56 27.01 18.15
C ALA A 473 -6.00 27.46 17.85
N TYR A 474 -6.84 26.58 17.30
CA TYR A 474 -8.24 26.85 17.06
C TYR A 474 -9.05 26.97 18.36
N ASP A 475 -8.80 26.08 19.32
CA ASP A 475 -9.47 26.11 20.63
C ASP A 475 -9.07 27.37 21.42
N ASP A 476 -7.77 27.73 21.43
CA ASP A 476 -7.26 28.97 22.03
C ASP A 476 -7.91 30.21 21.40
N LEU A 477 -7.98 30.25 20.06
CA LEU A 477 -8.60 31.35 19.33
C LEU A 477 -10.08 31.48 19.67
N ARG A 478 -10.80 30.35 19.73
CA ARG A 478 -12.23 30.33 20.07
C ARG A 478 -12.47 30.83 21.49
N GLN A 479 -11.67 30.39 22.46
CA GLN A 479 -11.75 30.85 23.85
C GLN A 479 -11.46 32.35 23.96
N SER A 480 -10.43 32.83 23.25
CA SER A 480 -10.09 34.25 23.19
C SER A 480 -11.23 35.09 22.61
N GLN A 481 -11.81 34.66 21.48
CA GLN A 481 -12.95 35.33 20.86
C GLN A 481 -14.17 35.43 21.78
N GLN A 482 -14.51 34.34 22.49
CA GLN A 482 -15.63 34.34 23.44
C GLN A 482 -15.40 35.34 24.58
N SER A 483 -14.19 35.39 25.14
CA SER A 483 -13.83 36.35 26.19
C SER A 483 -13.96 37.80 25.70
N VAL A 484 -13.44 38.11 24.51
CA VAL A 484 -13.53 39.45 23.91
C VAL A 484 -14.98 39.84 23.66
N MET A 485 -15.80 38.95 23.11
CA MET A 485 -17.23 39.22 22.87
C MET A 485 -17.99 39.51 24.18
N GLN A 486 -17.69 38.77 25.25
CA GLN A 486 -18.31 38.97 26.55
C GLN A 486 -17.90 40.31 27.18
N GLN A 487 -16.61 40.69 27.05
CA GLN A 487 -16.11 41.98 27.49
C GLN A 487 -16.76 43.15 26.72
N GLU A 488 -16.85 43.07 25.39
CA GLU A 488 -17.50 44.11 24.57
C GLU A 488 -19.00 44.24 24.90
N ARG A 489 -19.69 43.12 25.15
CA ARG A 489 -21.10 43.14 25.58
C ARG A 489 -21.28 43.84 26.93
N LEU A 490 -20.42 43.56 27.90
CA LEU A 490 -20.43 44.24 29.21
C LEU A 490 -20.09 45.72 29.09
N ARG A 491 -19.13 46.08 28.23
CA ARG A 491 -18.74 47.47 27.96
C ARG A 491 -19.88 48.29 27.36
N ALA A 492 -20.54 47.75 26.32
CA ALA A 492 -21.67 48.41 25.68
C ALA A 492 -22.83 48.60 26.67
N LEU A 493 -23.14 47.58 27.46
CA LEU A 493 -24.19 47.65 28.49
C LEU A 493 -23.85 48.69 29.58
N GLY A 494 -22.57 48.80 29.96
CA GLY A 494 -22.12 49.79 30.93
C GLY A 494 -22.15 51.24 30.44
N GLN A 495 -21.81 51.48 29.19
CA GLN A 495 -21.95 52.81 28.57
C GLN A 495 -23.41 53.26 28.50
N MET A 496 -24.32 52.36 28.11
CA MET A 496 -25.76 52.65 28.07
C MET A 496 -26.32 52.92 29.46
N ALA A 497 -25.96 52.09 30.45
CA ALA A 497 -26.43 52.23 31.82
C ALA A 497 -25.95 53.51 32.50
N SER A 498 -24.70 53.95 32.23
CA SER A 498 -24.18 55.21 32.76
C SER A 498 -24.93 56.43 32.23
N GLY A 499 -25.35 56.41 30.96
CA GLY A 499 -26.18 57.46 30.37
C GLY A 499 -27.59 57.49 30.97
N ILE A 500 -28.24 56.34 31.07
CA ILE A 500 -29.58 56.20 31.67
C ILE A 500 -29.58 56.65 33.15
N ALA A 501 -28.56 56.24 33.92
CA ALA A 501 -28.44 56.60 35.33
C ALA A 501 -28.31 58.11 35.54
N HIS A 502 -27.54 58.79 34.67
CA HIS A 502 -27.41 60.24 34.70
C HIS A 502 -28.75 60.94 34.45
N ASP A 503 -29.50 60.51 33.44
CA ASP A 503 -30.77 61.13 33.07
C ASP A 503 -31.85 60.93 34.13
N ILE A 504 -31.92 59.75 34.77
CA ILE A 504 -32.87 59.50 35.85
C ILE A 504 -32.50 60.29 37.11
N ASN A 505 -31.22 60.36 37.49
CA ASN A 505 -30.79 61.19 38.62
C ASN A 505 -31.12 62.67 38.41
N ASN A 506 -30.96 63.17 37.17
CA ASN A 506 -31.32 64.55 36.83
C ASN A 506 -32.83 64.80 36.92
N ALA A 507 -33.66 63.81 36.58
CA ALA A 507 -35.12 63.90 36.71
C ALA A 507 -35.60 63.80 38.18
N LEU A 508 -34.92 63.01 39.02
CA LEU A 508 -35.31 62.79 40.41
C LEU A 508 -34.81 63.85 41.38
N SER A 509 -33.66 64.47 41.10
CA SER A 509 -33.04 65.47 42.00
C SER A 509 -33.99 66.62 42.36
N PRO A 510 -34.77 67.21 41.42
CA PRO A 510 -35.76 68.22 41.77
C PRO A 510 -36.92 67.68 42.62
N VAL A 511 -37.38 66.45 42.37
CA VAL A 511 -38.48 65.82 43.12
C VAL A 511 -38.07 65.57 44.56
N ALA A 512 -36.85 65.07 44.79
CA ALA A 512 -36.28 64.91 46.13
C ALA A 512 -36.22 66.27 46.85
N LEU A 513 -35.59 67.26 46.19
CA LEU A 513 -35.37 68.59 46.76
C LEU A 513 -36.67 69.30 47.15
N TYR A 514 -37.68 69.31 46.28
CA TYR A 514 -38.96 69.95 46.59
C TYR A 514 -39.75 69.19 47.67
N THR A 515 -39.68 67.85 47.69
CA THR A 515 -40.34 67.05 48.71
C THR A 515 -39.73 67.27 50.09
N GLU A 516 -38.40 67.30 50.19
CA GLU A 516 -37.67 67.64 51.42
C GLU A 516 -37.96 69.06 51.87
N ALA A 517 -37.86 70.04 50.97
CA ALA A 517 -38.17 71.43 51.28
C ALA A 517 -39.59 71.60 51.83
N MET A 518 -40.61 71.00 51.20
CA MET A 518 -42.00 71.09 51.67
C MET A 518 -42.19 70.40 53.04
N LEU A 519 -41.51 69.28 53.30
CA LEU A 519 -41.57 68.61 54.61
C LEU A 519 -40.90 69.43 55.73
N GLU A 520 -39.90 70.24 55.41
CA GLU A 520 -39.15 71.08 56.36
C GLU A 520 -39.77 72.47 56.57
N THR A 521 -40.25 73.13 55.51
CA THR A 521 -40.68 74.53 55.57
C THR A 521 -42.19 74.74 55.78
N GLU A 522 -43.05 73.81 55.33
CA GLU A 522 -44.51 73.98 55.41
C GLU A 522 -45.11 73.40 56.71
N LYS A 523 -45.33 74.28 57.69
CA LYS A 523 -45.84 73.91 59.02
C LYS A 523 -47.35 73.58 59.05
N GLY A 524 -48.09 73.89 57.98
CA GLY A 524 -49.56 73.73 57.87
C GLY A 524 -50.04 72.46 57.16
N LEU A 525 -49.16 71.50 56.87
CA LEU A 525 -49.50 70.28 56.15
C LEU A 525 -50.52 69.42 56.93
N SER A 526 -51.56 68.94 56.24
CA SER A 526 -52.48 67.96 56.81
C SER A 526 -51.74 66.62 57.07
N PRO A 527 -52.19 65.80 58.04
CA PRO A 527 -51.57 64.50 58.32
C PRO A 527 -51.48 63.59 57.08
N THR A 528 -52.50 63.64 56.22
CA THR A 528 -52.55 62.89 54.96
C THR A 528 -51.51 63.40 53.96
N ALA A 529 -51.37 64.73 53.79
CA ALA A 529 -50.41 65.32 52.88
C ALA A 529 -48.96 65.07 53.32
N ARG A 530 -48.68 65.15 54.62
CA ARG A 530 -47.36 64.83 55.18
C ARG A 530 -46.98 63.37 54.94
N ASN A 531 -47.91 62.44 55.19
CA ASN A 531 -47.69 61.01 54.92
C ASN A 531 -47.45 60.74 53.41
N GLN A 532 -48.20 61.41 52.52
CA GLN A 532 -47.98 61.31 51.07
C GLN A 532 -46.59 61.81 50.65
N LEU A 533 -46.12 62.93 51.19
CA LEU A 533 -44.76 63.45 50.93
C LEU A 533 -43.67 62.53 51.49
N GLU A 534 -43.86 61.94 52.67
CA GLU A 534 -42.93 60.95 53.23
C GLU A 534 -42.85 59.68 52.37
N VAL A 535 -43.97 59.22 51.81
CA VAL A 535 -44.01 58.10 50.85
C VAL A 535 -43.27 58.46 49.56
N ILE A 536 -43.48 59.67 49.01
CA ILE A 536 -42.77 60.15 47.80
C ILE A 536 -41.26 60.21 48.07
N ARG A 537 -40.83 60.76 49.22
CA ARG A 537 -39.41 60.83 49.58
C ARG A 537 -38.76 59.45 49.63
N ARG A 538 -39.40 58.48 50.31
CA ARG A 538 -38.92 57.10 50.37
C ARG A 538 -38.83 56.46 48.98
N ALA A 539 -39.84 56.69 48.13
CA ALA A 539 -39.81 56.18 46.76
C ALA A 539 -38.65 56.76 45.93
N VAL A 540 -38.32 58.05 46.11
CA VAL A 540 -37.18 58.68 45.42
C VAL A 540 -35.84 58.16 45.96
N GLU A 541 -35.71 58.00 47.27
CA GLU A 541 -34.54 57.37 47.92
C GLU A 541 -34.31 55.93 47.40
N ASP A 542 -35.38 55.12 47.30
CA ASP A 542 -35.33 53.74 46.79
C ASP A 542 -34.85 53.68 45.33
N VAL A 543 -35.31 54.61 44.49
CA VAL A 543 -34.86 54.70 43.10
C VAL A 543 -33.40 55.16 43.03
N GLY A 544 -32.99 56.11 43.88
CA GLY A 544 -31.59 56.52 44.02
C GLY A 544 -30.67 55.36 44.40
N HIS A 545 -31.08 54.52 45.35
CA HIS A 545 -30.38 53.29 45.71
C HIS A 545 -30.28 52.30 44.54
N THR A 546 -31.36 52.15 43.76
CA THR A 546 -31.38 51.26 42.59
C THR A 546 -30.44 51.73 41.48
N ILE A 547 -30.42 53.04 41.21
CA ILE A 547 -29.49 53.65 40.25
C ILE A 547 -28.05 53.54 40.74
N GLY A 548 -27.81 53.71 42.04
CA GLY A 548 -26.49 53.49 42.65
C GLY A 548 -25.97 52.07 42.42
N ARG A 549 -26.81 51.05 42.67
CA ARG A 549 -26.48 49.63 42.40
C ARG A 549 -26.23 49.36 40.92
N MET A 550 -27.02 49.97 40.04
CA MET A 550 -26.83 49.87 38.59
C MET A 550 -25.50 50.50 38.16
N ARG A 551 -25.17 51.70 38.66
CA ARG A 551 -23.92 52.40 38.37
C ARG A 551 -22.69 51.62 38.85
N GLU A 552 -22.77 51.01 40.03
CA GLU A 552 -21.67 50.19 40.57
C GLU A 552 -21.42 48.92 39.76
N PHE A 553 -22.47 48.28 39.23
CA PHE A 553 -22.33 47.10 38.36
C PHE A 553 -21.53 47.38 37.07
N TYR A 554 -21.65 48.59 36.53
CA TYR A 554 -21.05 48.97 35.25
C TYR A 554 -19.78 49.82 35.37
N ARG A 555 -19.37 50.19 36.58
CA ARG A 555 -18.18 51.01 36.79
C ARG A 555 -16.92 50.20 36.51
N GLN A 556 -16.37 50.33 35.31
CA GLN A 556 -14.99 49.95 35.04
C GLN A 556 -14.07 50.92 35.80
N ARG A 557 -13.34 50.41 36.80
CA ARG A 557 -12.12 51.07 37.29
C ARG A 557 -10.91 50.39 36.67
N GLU A 558 -9.93 51.20 36.25
CA GLU A 558 -8.66 50.73 35.71
C GLU A 558 -7.99 49.73 36.67
N PRO A 559 -7.31 48.70 36.14
CA PRO A 559 -6.56 47.74 36.94
C PRO A 559 -5.29 48.42 37.47
N GLN A 560 -5.40 49.18 38.57
CA GLN A 560 -4.25 49.96 39.06
C GLN A 560 -4.07 50.06 40.58
N LEU A 561 -4.61 49.15 41.40
CA LEU A 561 -4.01 48.90 42.71
C LEU A 561 -3.86 47.39 42.96
N PRO A 562 -2.71 46.92 43.48
CA PRO A 562 -2.65 45.61 44.12
C PRO A 562 -3.67 45.60 45.27
N GLY A 563 -4.59 44.63 45.27
CA GLY A 563 -5.58 44.48 46.34
C GLY A 563 -4.91 44.39 47.71
N ALA A 564 -5.53 44.96 48.73
CA ALA A 564 -5.03 44.83 50.10
C ALA A 564 -5.25 43.38 50.59
N PRO A 565 -4.43 42.88 51.51
CA PRO A 565 -4.72 41.61 52.17
C PRO A 565 -6.01 41.72 52.98
N VAL A 566 -6.98 40.84 52.69
CA VAL A 566 -8.29 40.76 53.35
C VAL A 566 -8.41 39.44 54.09
N GLN A 567 -8.82 39.49 55.36
CA GLN A 567 -9.15 38.32 56.15
C GLN A 567 -10.65 38.00 56.06
N LEU A 568 -11.01 37.01 55.26
CA LEU A 568 -12.42 36.68 54.96
C LEU A 568 -13.25 36.35 56.20
N SER A 569 -12.66 35.64 57.18
CA SER A 569 -13.34 35.29 58.44
C SER A 569 -13.77 36.51 59.26
N GLU A 570 -12.96 37.57 59.31
CA GLU A 570 -13.31 38.80 60.02
C GLU A 570 -14.35 39.61 59.24
N LEU A 571 -14.19 39.68 57.93
CA LEU A 571 -15.12 40.38 57.06
C LEU A 571 -16.53 39.77 57.12
N ALA A 572 -16.63 38.44 57.11
CA ALA A 572 -17.89 37.72 57.25
C ALA A 572 -18.61 38.02 58.57
N ARG A 573 -17.87 38.09 59.69
CA ARG A 573 -18.40 38.51 61.00
C ARG A 573 -18.94 39.94 60.95
N HIS A 574 -18.15 40.87 60.40
CA HIS A 574 -18.57 42.27 60.27
C HIS A 574 -19.83 42.44 59.41
N VAL A 575 -19.96 41.68 58.32
CA VAL A 575 -21.17 41.70 57.48
C VAL A 575 -22.38 41.19 58.24
N LEU A 576 -22.22 40.11 59.01
CA LEU A 576 -23.30 39.57 59.82
C LEU A 576 -23.76 40.59 60.88
N ASP A 577 -22.84 41.22 61.59
CA ASP A 577 -23.13 42.22 62.62
C ASP A 577 -23.81 43.47 62.03
N LEU A 578 -23.36 43.91 60.86
CA LEU A 578 -23.91 45.08 60.17
C LEU A 578 -25.32 44.82 59.61
N THR A 579 -25.60 43.61 59.15
CA THR A 579 -26.89 43.27 58.53
C THR A 579 -27.94 42.87 59.57
N ARG A 580 -27.54 42.25 60.68
CA ARG A 580 -28.43 41.69 61.72
C ARG A 580 -29.55 42.63 62.17
N PRO A 581 -29.32 43.92 62.50
CA PRO A 581 -30.38 44.81 62.97
C PRO A 581 -31.52 44.97 61.96
N ARG A 582 -31.20 45.02 60.67
CA ARG A 582 -32.19 45.28 59.61
C ARG A 582 -33.16 44.13 59.42
N TRP A 583 -32.65 42.89 59.39
CA TRP A 583 -33.50 41.74 59.10
C TRP A 583 -34.06 41.07 60.35
N ALA A 584 -33.42 41.19 61.51
CA ALA A 584 -33.99 40.68 62.76
C ALA A 584 -35.31 41.40 63.11
N ASP A 585 -35.32 42.73 62.98
CA ASP A 585 -36.52 43.55 63.24
C ASP A 585 -37.63 43.27 62.21
N MET A 586 -37.29 43.16 60.93
CA MET A 586 -38.26 42.89 59.85
C MET A 586 -38.86 41.49 59.93
N SER A 587 -38.07 40.46 60.24
CA SER A 587 -38.57 39.07 60.36
C SER A 587 -39.42 38.90 61.62
N MET A 588 -39.05 39.53 62.74
CA MET A 588 -39.86 39.54 63.97
C MET A 588 -41.22 40.23 63.78
N GLN A 589 -41.28 41.33 63.03
CA GLN A 589 -42.55 41.99 62.68
C GLN A 589 -43.48 41.08 61.85
N ARG A 590 -42.93 40.08 61.16
CA ARG A 590 -43.67 39.07 60.36
C ARG A 590 -43.89 37.75 61.11
N GLY A 591 -43.41 37.62 62.36
CA GLY A 591 -43.53 36.39 63.15
C GLY A 591 -42.56 35.26 62.78
N ALA A 592 -41.56 35.54 61.96
CA ALA A 592 -40.56 34.57 61.48
C ALA A 592 -39.25 34.69 62.28
N VAL A 593 -38.63 33.56 62.64
CA VAL A 593 -37.36 33.50 63.37
C VAL A 593 -36.24 33.01 62.46
N ILE A 594 -35.17 33.80 62.35
CA ILE A 594 -33.94 33.43 61.62
C ILE A 594 -32.87 33.03 62.63
N THR A 595 -32.41 31.78 62.55
CA THR A 595 -31.28 31.27 63.33
C THR A 595 -29.99 31.47 62.54
N VAL A 596 -28.92 31.89 63.19
CA VAL A 596 -27.62 32.08 62.52
C VAL A 596 -26.64 31.00 62.96
N ASP A 597 -26.11 30.24 62.00
CA ASP A 597 -25.05 29.24 62.17
C ASP A 597 -23.75 29.76 61.56
N THR A 598 -22.66 29.82 62.32
CA THR A 598 -21.38 30.35 61.86
C THR A 598 -20.23 29.39 62.15
N ASP A 599 -19.42 29.10 61.14
CA ASP A 599 -18.20 28.29 61.27
C ASP A 599 -17.03 28.96 60.54
N PHE A 600 -16.20 29.68 61.29
CA PHE A 600 -15.09 30.45 60.72
C PHE A 600 -13.75 29.80 61.07
N ALA A 601 -13.04 29.28 60.07
CA ALA A 601 -11.66 28.82 60.23
C ALA A 601 -10.76 29.92 60.84
N GLN A 602 -9.96 29.53 61.84
CA GLN A 602 -9.08 30.43 62.61
C GLN A 602 -7.81 30.84 61.84
N ASP A 603 -7.25 29.93 61.04
CA ASP A 603 -5.99 30.13 60.29
C ASP A 603 -6.20 30.10 58.77
N LEU A 604 -7.11 30.92 58.26
CA LEU A 604 -7.37 31.01 56.82
C LEU A 604 -6.36 31.93 56.12
N PRO A 605 -5.73 31.49 55.00
CA PRO A 605 -4.89 32.37 54.18
C PRO A 605 -5.61 33.66 53.76
N LEU A 606 -4.86 34.76 53.71
CA LEU A 606 -5.38 36.08 53.27
C LEU A 606 -5.69 36.06 51.78
N VAL A 607 -6.65 36.89 51.36
CA VAL A 607 -6.99 37.11 49.94
C VAL A 607 -6.57 38.51 49.53
N LEU A 608 -6.06 38.71 48.32
CA LEU A 608 -5.79 40.04 47.80
C LEU A 608 -7.07 40.62 47.19
N GLY A 609 -7.56 41.74 47.70
CA GLY A 609 -8.80 42.33 47.20
C GLY A 609 -9.17 43.68 47.77
N ALA A 610 -10.29 44.22 47.30
CA ALA A 610 -10.94 45.38 47.89
C ALA A 610 -11.97 44.91 48.92
N GLU A 611 -11.65 45.08 50.21
CA GLU A 611 -12.52 44.66 51.33
C GLU A 611 -13.97 45.16 51.17
N SER A 612 -14.17 46.41 50.71
CA SER A 612 -15.48 46.99 50.48
C SER A 612 -16.31 46.24 49.42
N GLU A 613 -15.68 45.74 48.36
CA GLU A 613 -16.36 45.01 47.28
C GLU A 613 -16.77 43.61 47.74
N ILE A 614 -15.87 42.90 48.44
CA ILE A 614 -16.17 41.59 49.01
C ILE A 614 -17.27 41.73 50.07
N ARG A 615 -17.22 42.78 50.91
CA ARG A 615 -18.28 43.11 51.87
C ARG A 615 -19.63 43.26 51.20
N GLU A 616 -19.69 44.00 50.09
CA GLU A 616 -20.92 44.23 49.34
C GLU A 616 -21.46 42.94 48.70
N ALA A 617 -20.59 42.10 48.15
CA ALA A 617 -20.98 40.78 47.63
C ALA A 617 -21.60 39.91 48.73
N LEU A 618 -20.95 39.79 49.88
CA LEU A 618 -21.47 39.05 51.04
C LEU A 618 -22.78 39.63 51.57
N THR A 619 -22.89 40.95 51.63
CA THR A 619 -24.12 41.64 52.04
C THR A 619 -25.29 41.29 51.11
N ASN A 620 -25.06 41.28 49.79
CA ASN A 620 -26.07 40.88 48.81
C ASN A 620 -26.47 39.40 48.96
N LEU A 621 -25.51 38.50 49.22
CA LEU A 621 -25.81 37.09 49.46
C LEU A 621 -26.64 36.88 50.73
N VAL A 622 -26.30 37.56 51.83
CA VAL A 622 -27.04 37.49 53.10
C VAL A 622 -28.50 37.97 52.92
N PHE A 623 -28.71 39.11 52.24
CA PHE A 623 -30.08 39.57 51.99
C PHE A 623 -30.85 38.64 51.05
N ASN A 624 -30.20 38.04 50.04
CA ASN A 624 -30.85 37.05 49.18
C ASN A 624 -31.26 35.79 49.95
N ALA A 625 -30.39 35.29 50.84
CA ALA A 625 -30.66 34.16 51.74
C ALA A 625 -31.88 34.44 52.64
N ILE A 626 -31.95 35.64 53.22
CA ILE A 626 -33.06 36.02 54.10
C ILE A 626 -34.38 36.15 53.33
N ASP A 627 -34.36 36.77 52.16
CA ASP A 627 -35.54 36.87 51.30
C ASP A 627 -36.06 35.49 50.86
N ALA A 628 -35.18 34.49 50.75
CA ALA A 628 -35.54 33.11 50.43
C ALA A 628 -36.17 32.34 51.60
N MET A 629 -36.17 32.93 52.82
CA MET A 629 -36.71 32.36 54.06
C MET A 629 -37.87 33.21 54.63
N PRO A 630 -39.00 33.36 53.91
CA PRO A 630 -40.11 34.22 54.34
C PRO A 630 -40.76 33.77 55.67
N ASP A 631 -40.74 32.47 55.97
CA ASP A 631 -41.32 31.87 57.18
C ASP A 631 -40.29 31.64 58.30
N GLY A 632 -39.05 32.10 58.11
CA GLY A 632 -37.93 31.82 59.01
C GLY A 632 -37.06 30.65 58.52
N GLY A 633 -35.96 30.38 59.22
CA GLY A 633 -34.99 29.37 58.79
C GLY A 633 -33.61 29.56 59.40
N THR A 634 -32.61 28.90 58.82
CA THR A 634 -31.21 28.98 59.24
C THR A 634 -30.37 29.68 58.18
N LEU A 635 -29.69 30.76 58.56
CA LEU A 635 -28.64 31.42 57.77
C LEU A 635 -27.29 30.87 58.22
N THR A 636 -26.55 30.26 57.29
CA THR A 636 -25.25 29.63 57.55
C THR A 636 -24.13 30.43 56.88
N LEU A 637 -23.11 30.86 57.64
CA LEU A 637 -21.90 31.47 57.09
C LEU A 637 -20.68 30.64 57.48
N ARG A 638 -19.91 30.15 56.51
CA ARG A 638 -18.69 29.36 56.77
C ARG A 638 -17.50 29.85 55.98
N THR A 639 -16.31 29.72 56.56
CA THR A 639 -15.05 29.97 55.83
C THR A 639 -14.09 28.81 56.04
N ALA A 640 -13.55 28.27 54.95
CA ALA A 640 -12.67 27.09 54.97
C ALA A 640 -11.62 27.17 53.86
N PRO A 641 -10.49 26.45 53.96
CA PRO A 641 -9.67 26.18 52.79
C PRO A 641 -10.52 25.44 51.73
N ALA A 642 -10.31 25.78 50.46
CA ALA A 642 -10.92 25.05 49.36
C ALA A 642 -10.22 23.70 49.15
N ASP A 643 -10.84 22.81 48.38
CA ASP A 643 -10.31 21.46 48.14
C ASP A 643 -9.02 21.49 47.30
N GLU A 644 -8.82 22.57 46.52
CA GLU A 644 -7.59 22.85 45.78
C GLU A 644 -6.55 23.60 46.64
N PRO A 645 -5.29 23.14 46.70
CA PRO A 645 -4.22 23.83 47.42
C PRO A 645 -3.99 25.24 46.89
N GLY A 646 -4.01 26.23 47.78
CA GLY A 646 -3.81 27.63 47.42
C GLY A 646 -5.11 28.42 47.15
N TRP A 647 -6.27 27.85 47.49
CA TRP A 647 -7.57 28.52 47.40
C TRP A 647 -8.31 28.52 48.74
N VAL A 648 -9.13 29.53 48.98
CA VAL A 648 -9.95 29.70 50.19
C VAL A 648 -11.41 29.96 49.81
N ARG A 649 -12.36 29.36 50.54
CA ARG A 649 -13.80 29.51 50.28
C ARG A 649 -14.53 30.19 51.42
N ILE A 650 -15.56 30.96 51.04
CA ILE A 650 -16.60 31.47 51.94
C ILE A 650 -17.96 31.03 51.43
N ASP A 651 -18.72 30.37 52.30
CA ASP A 651 -20.04 29.82 52.00
C ASP A 651 -21.11 30.66 52.71
N VAL A 652 -22.14 31.05 51.96
CA VAL A 652 -23.36 31.69 52.48
C VAL A 652 -24.54 30.80 52.11
N GLY A 653 -25.12 30.15 53.11
CA GLY A 653 -26.21 29.19 52.96
C GLY A 653 -27.50 29.64 53.63
N ASP A 654 -28.64 29.22 53.08
CA ASP A 654 -29.97 29.35 53.66
C ASP A 654 -30.74 28.02 53.61
N SER A 655 -31.70 27.86 54.51
CA SER A 655 -32.65 26.73 54.53
C SER A 655 -34.00 27.10 53.89
N GLY A 656 -34.00 28.01 52.93
CA GLY A 656 -35.20 28.59 52.33
C GLY A 656 -35.81 27.77 51.21
N VAL A 657 -36.57 28.42 50.34
CA VAL A 657 -37.35 27.77 49.26
C VAL A 657 -36.49 27.13 48.15
N GLY A 658 -35.22 27.50 48.06
CA GLY A 658 -34.29 27.01 47.03
C GLY A 658 -34.66 27.41 45.59
N MET A 659 -33.88 26.92 44.62
CA MET A 659 -34.01 27.22 43.19
C MET A 659 -34.22 25.96 42.36
N ASP A 660 -35.05 26.05 41.32
CA ASP A 660 -35.13 25.02 40.29
C ASP A 660 -33.89 25.06 39.35
N ALA A 661 -33.77 24.06 38.47
CA ALA A 661 -32.60 23.94 37.59
C ALA A 661 -32.48 25.06 36.55
N GLU A 662 -33.57 25.73 36.18
CA GLU A 662 -33.53 26.85 35.25
C GLU A 662 -33.09 28.13 35.97
N ALA A 663 -33.71 28.43 37.10
CA ALA A 663 -33.34 29.53 37.98
C ALA A 663 -31.89 29.43 38.42
N ARG A 664 -31.40 28.23 38.80
CA ARG A 664 -29.99 28.03 39.19
C ARG A 664 -29.01 28.33 38.06
N ARG A 665 -29.34 28.01 36.80
CA ARG A 665 -28.47 28.32 35.65
C ARG A 665 -28.44 29.81 35.31
N ARG A 666 -29.55 30.51 35.55
CA ARG A 666 -29.77 31.89 35.11
C ARG A 666 -29.67 32.92 36.24
N CYS A 667 -29.53 32.49 37.50
CA CYS A 667 -29.57 33.38 38.66
C CYS A 667 -28.47 34.46 38.66
N MET A 668 -27.39 34.25 37.92
CA MET A 668 -26.30 35.22 37.77
C MET A 668 -26.42 36.08 36.51
N GLU A 669 -27.41 35.83 35.64
CA GLU A 669 -27.70 36.69 34.49
C GLU A 669 -28.23 38.05 34.99
N PRO A 670 -27.71 39.18 34.46
CA PRO A 670 -28.22 40.50 34.83
C PRO A 670 -29.72 40.63 34.54
N PHE A 671 -30.45 41.24 35.48
CA PHE A 671 -31.91 41.47 35.42
C PHE A 671 -32.79 40.22 35.54
N PHE A 672 -32.21 39.03 35.71
CA PHE A 672 -32.97 37.82 36.01
C PHE A 672 -33.45 37.85 37.47
N THR A 673 -34.74 37.63 37.70
CA THR A 673 -35.34 37.63 39.04
C THR A 673 -36.56 36.71 39.09
N THR A 674 -36.71 35.96 40.18
CA THR A 674 -37.92 35.19 40.48
C THR A 674 -38.87 35.93 41.43
N LYS A 675 -38.50 37.15 41.88
CA LYS A 675 -39.23 37.95 42.87
C LYS A 675 -40.22 38.97 42.25
N GLY A 676 -40.45 38.92 40.93
CA GLY A 676 -41.34 39.84 40.21
C GLY A 676 -40.92 41.31 40.29
N GLU A 677 -41.87 42.24 40.32
CA GLU A 677 -41.64 43.71 40.35
C GLU A 677 -40.83 44.21 41.57
N ARG A 678 -40.67 43.39 42.61
CA ARG A 678 -39.90 43.74 43.82
C ARG A 678 -38.41 43.42 43.72
N GLY A 679 -37.98 42.63 42.72
CA GLY A 679 -36.59 42.22 42.57
C GLY A 679 -35.93 42.89 41.37
N THR A 680 -34.80 43.57 41.59
CA THR A 680 -34.06 44.24 40.51
C THR A 680 -33.26 43.28 39.63
N GLY A 681 -33.04 42.03 40.08
CA GLY A 681 -32.25 41.03 39.36
C GLY A 681 -30.75 41.36 39.22
N LEU A 682 -30.26 42.37 39.96
CA LEU A 682 -28.86 42.83 39.89
C LEU A 682 -27.97 42.27 41.01
N GLY A 683 -28.57 41.81 42.12
CA GLY A 683 -27.81 41.42 43.32
C GLY A 683 -26.81 40.28 43.10
N LEU A 684 -27.23 39.19 42.44
CA LEU A 684 -26.35 38.04 42.16
C LEU A 684 -25.40 38.29 40.98
N ALA A 685 -25.81 39.10 40.01
CA ALA A 685 -24.93 39.55 38.94
C ALA A 685 -23.76 40.41 39.49
N MET A 686 -24.02 41.24 40.51
CA MET A 686 -22.98 41.99 41.25
C MET A 686 -21.99 41.05 41.94
N VAL A 687 -22.48 40.00 42.61
CA VAL A 687 -21.63 39.00 43.27
C VAL A 687 -20.71 38.32 42.25
N TYR A 688 -21.25 37.95 41.08
CA TYR A 688 -20.46 37.37 39.98
C TYR A 688 -19.38 38.35 39.47
N GLY A 689 -19.73 39.62 39.28
CA GLY A 689 -18.79 40.65 38.84
C GLY A 689 -17.67 40.92 39.85
N VAL A 690 -17.99 40.94 41.16
CA VAL A 690 -16.99 41.06 42.23
C VAL A 690 -16.07 39.84 42.23
N ALA A 691 -16.63 38.64 42.13
CA ALA A 691 -15.85 37.40 42.08
C ALA A 691 -14.86 37.41 40.90
N GLN A 692 -15.32 37.74 39.69
CA GLN A 692 -14.47 37.80 38.50
C GLN A 692 -13.32 38.81 38.64
N ARG A 693 -13.57 40.00 39.21
CA ARG A 693 -12.51 41.01 39.44
C ARG A 693 -11.46 40.57 40.46
N HIS A 694 -11.83 39.70 41.39
CA HIS A 694 -10.95 39.18 42.43
C HIS A 694 -10.35 37.81 42.07
N GLY A 695 -10.54 37.34 40.82
CA GLY A 695 -10.09 36.02 40.39
C GLY A 695 -10.76 34.87 41.14
N ALA A 696 -11.93 35.11 41.72
CA ALA A 696 -12.67 34.16 42.51
C ALA A 696 -13.68 33.38 41.67
N GLU A 697 -13.85 32.11 41.96
CA GLU A 697 -14.89 31.27 41.39
C GLU A 697 -16.16 31.32 42.25
N VAL A 698 -17.32 31.11 41.63
CA VAL A 698 -18.61 31.05 42.33
C VAL A 698 -19.28 29.71 42.04
N ASP A 699 -19.55 28.94 43.09
CA ASP A 699 -20.37 27.73 43.02
C ASP A 699 -21.73 27.95 43.69
N VAL A 700 -22.76 27.29 43.16
CA VAL A 700 -24.15 27.44 43.61
C VAL A 700 -24.80 26.08 43.75
N GLN A 701 -25.09 25.70 44.99
CA GLN A 701 -25.78 24.47 45.32
C GLN A 701 -27.19 24.80 45.79
N SER A 702 -28.20 24.37 45.04
CA SER A 702 -29.60 24.58 45.41
C SER A 702 -30.51 23.58 44.73
N ALA A 703 -31.56 23.19 45.45
CA ALA A 703 -32.71 22.42 44.98
C ALA A 703 -34.01 22.97 45.60
N PRO A 704 -35.17 22.83 44.95
CA PRO A 704 -36.43 23.33 45.48
C PRO A 704 -36.75 22.69 46.85
N GLY A 705 -36.97 23.52 47.86
CA GLY A 705 -37.29 23.12 49.24
C GLY A 705 -36.10 22.70 50.10
N GLU A 706 -34.88 22.67 49.56
CA GLU A 706 -33.65 22.30 50.29
C GLU A 706 -32.77 23.51 50.64
N GLY A 707 -33.18 24.72 50.26
CA GLY A 707 -32.41 25.95 50.44
C GLY A 707 -31.35 26.18 49.34
N THR A 708 -30.45 27.12 49.60
CA THR A 708 -29.38 27.51 48.67
C THR A 708 -28.08 27.72 49.43
N THR A 709 -26.95 27.29 48.86
CA THR A 709 -25.60 27.64 49.32
C THR A 709 -24.82 28.24 48.17
N PHE A 710 -24.31 29.46 48.38
CA PHE A 710 -23.36 30.12 47.49
C PHE A 710 -21.96 30.03 48.07
N SER A 711 -21.00 29.54 47.28
CA SER A 711 -19.60 29.42 47.66
C SER A 711 -18.75 30.35 46.79
N LEU A 712 -18.05 31.31 47.41
CA LEU A 712 -17.07 32.16 46.73
C LEU A 712 -15.66 31.63 47.03
N ILE A 713 -14.92 31.23 46.00
CA ILE A 713 -13.63 30.54 46.11
C ILE A 713 -12.53 31.44 45.57
N PHE A 714 -11.68 31.98 46.45
CA PHE A 714 -10.65 32.95 46.13
C PHE A 714 -9.25 32.33 46.10
N PRO A 715 -8.34 32.82 45.25
CA PRO A 715 -6.94 32.45 45.31
C PRO A 715 -6.30 33.03 46.59
N ALA A 716 -5.60 32.19 47.34
CA ALA A 716 -4.86 32.61 48.52
C ALA A 716 -3.67 33.50 48.12
N ALA A 717 -3.47 34.58 48.87
CA ALA A 717 -2.29 35.42 48.73
C ALA A 717 -1.03 34.59 49.01
N THR A 718 -0.07 34.60 48.08
CA THR A 718 1.22 33.96 48.29
C THR A 718 1.90 34.60 49.49
N ARG A 719 2.40 33.77 50.43
CA ARG A 719 2.91 34.16 51.77
C ARG A 719 4.02 35.24 51.79
N ASN A 720 4.51 35.69 50.63
CA ASN A 720 5.51 36.75 50.47
C ASN A 720 4.95 38.18 50.43
N ALA A 721 3.64 38.39 50.50
CA ALA A 721 3.05 39.74 50.57
C ALA A 721 2.77 40.24 52.02
N ALA A 722 3.05 39.42 53.04
CA ALA A 722 2.83 39.74 54.46
C ALA A 722 4.15 40.08 55.20
N LYS A 723 5.08 40.75 54.53
CA LYS A 723 6.23 41.40 55.20
C LYS A 723 6.32 42.84 54.74
N GLY A 724 5.82 43.74 55.59
CA GLY A 724 6.00 45.17 55.38
C GLY A 724 4.97 46.09 56.00
N GLU A 725 4.33 45.75 57.12
CA GLU A 725 3.87 46.82 58.02
C GLU A 725 5.02 47.09 58.97
N ALA A 726 5.89 48.02 58.58
CA ALA A 726 6.74 48.70 59.55
C ALA A 726 5.78 49.42 60.50
N GLU A 727 5.81 49.02 61.77
CA GLU A 727 5.21 49.77 62.87
C GLU A 727 5.69 51.22 62.73
N ILE A 728 4.77 52.14 62.42
CA ILE A 728 5.12 53.55 62.32
C ILE A 728 5.40 53.99 63.75
N GLU A 729 6.68 54.10 64.11
CA GLU A 729 7.09 54.76 65.35
C GLU A 729 6.43 56.14 65.39
N ILE A 730 5.56 56.34 66.38
CA ILE A 730 4.99 57.67 66.68
C ILE A 730 6.19 58.54 67.09
N PRO A 731 6.48 59.63 66.35
CA PRO A 731 7.60 60.48 66.69
C PRO A 731 7.38 61.07 68.10
N PRO A 732 8.45 61.42 68.84
CA PRO A 732 8.31 62.12 70.12
C PRO A 732 7.45 63.40 69.95
N PRO A 733 6.84 63.93 71.04
CA PRO A 733 5.99 65.11 71.00
C PRO A 733 6.55 66.23 70.10
N LEU A 734 5.79 66.62 69.07
CA LEU A 734 6.16 67.65 68.07
C LEU A 734 5.23 68.84 68.22
N ARG A 735 5.70 70.05 67.95
CA ARG A 735 4.91 71.28 67.85
C ARG A 735 4.45 71.47 66.41
N LEU A 736 3.15 71.34 66.16
CA LEU A 736 2.56 71.37 64.82
C LEU A 736 1.63 72.57 64.68
N LEU A 737 1.72 73.27 63.54
CA LEU A 737 0.75 74.27 63.12
C LEU A 737 -0.21 73.65 62.11
N LEU A 738 -1.51 73.62 62.41
CA LEU A 738 -2.56 73.14 61.50
C LEU A 738 -3.34 74.33 60.94
N VAL A 739 -3.44 74.45 59.62
CA VAL A 739 -4.12 75.57 58.95
C VAL A 739 -5.20 75.01 58.01
N ASP A 740 -6.48 75.18 58.36
CA ASP A 740 -7.62 74.71 57.57
C ASP A 740 -8.84 75.61 57.85
N ASP A 741 -9.63 75.93 56.82
CA ASP A 741 -10.84 76.74 56.94
C ASP A 741 -12.07 75.93 57.36
N ASP A 742 -12.00 74.58 57.30
CA ASP A 742 -13.02 73.68 57.83
C ASP A 742 -12.82 73.44 59.35
N PRO A 743 -13.68 73.99 60.23
CA PRO A 743 -13.53 73.86 61.67
C PRO A 743 -13.75 72.42 62.16
N VAL A 744 -14.47 71.58 61.41
CA VAL A 744 -14.73 70.18 61.77
C VAL A 744 -13.48 69.35 61.52
N LEU A 745 -12.84 69.53 60.36
CA LEU A 745 -11.61 68.83 60.00
C LEU A 745 -10.43 69.29 60.88
N LEU A 746 -10.31 70.60 61.11
CA LEU A 746 -9.29 71.19 61.98
C LEU A 746 -9.38 70.62 63.40
N LYS A 747 -10.60 70.49 63.95
CA LYS A 747 -10.83 69.89 65.27
C LYS A 747 -10.50 68.41 65.30
N ALA A 748 -10.94 67.64 64.30
CA ALA A 748 -10.69 66.20 64.22
C ALA A 748 -9.18 65.87 64.12
N LEU A 749 -8.43 66.61 63.30
CA LEU A 749 -6.98 66.45 63.18
C LEU A 749 -6.23 66.89 64.44
N SER A 750 -6.67 67.99 65.06
CA SER A 750 -6.08 68.47 66.32
C SER A 750 -6.24 67.45 67.45
N ASP A 751 -7.43 66.85 67.58
CA ASP A 751 -7.71 65.84 68.60
C ASP A 751 -6.92 64.54 68.33
N ALA A 752 -6.86 64.11 67.07
CA ALA A 752 -6.14 62.89 66.70
C ALA A 752 -4.62 63.01 66.90
N LEU A 753 -4.00 64.10 66.45
CA LEU A 753 -2.56 64.33 66.61
C LEU A 753 -2.19 64.74 68.04
N GLY A 754 -3.10 65.40 68.77
CA GLY A 754 -2.95 65.67 70.20
C GLY A 754 -2.93 64.40 71.04
N ASN A 755 -3.77 63.41 70.71
CA ASN A 755 -3.74 62.09 71.35
C ASN A 755 -2.43 61.32 71.09
N ASP A 756 -1.73 61.62 69.99
CA ASP A 756 -0.40 61.09 69.68
C ASP A 756 0.72 61.79 70.48
N GLY A 757 0.38 62.80 71.30
CA GLY A 757 1.31 63.54 72.16
C GLY A 757 1.87 64.82 71.53
N HIS A 758 1.44 65.21 70.32
CA HIS A 758 1.88 66.44 69.67
C HIS A 758 1.20 67.69 70.27
N LEU A 759 1.93 68.80 70.29
CA LEU A 759 1.43 70.12 70.68
C LEU A 759 0.88 70.84 69.44
N ILE A 760 -0.44 70.95 69.34
CA ILE A 760 -1.11 71.48 68.16
C ILE A 760 -1.50 72.94 68.34
N THR A 761 -1.13 73.80 67.41
CA THR A 761 -1.67 75.16 67.26
C THR A 761 -2.59 75.19 66.05
N PRO A 762 -3.92 75.29 66.23
CA PRO A 762 -4.87 75.38 65.12
C PRO A 762 -5.02 76.83 64.64
N ALA A 763 -5.06 77.02 63.32
CA ALA A 763 -5.39 78.26 62.64
C ALA A 763 -6.52 78.01 61.64
N ASN A 764 -7.53 78.88 61.65
CA ASN A 764 -8.80 78.73 60.94
C ASN A 764 -8.83 79.39 59.55
N ASP A 765 -7.74 80.03 59.13
CA ASP A 765 -7.55 80.57 57.79
C ASP A 765 -6.04 80.76 57.51
N GLY A 766 -5.70 81.03 56.24
CA GLY A 766 -4.31 81.15 55.81
C GLY A 766 -3.55 82.32 56.45
N GLN A 767 -4.21 83.47 56.72
CA GLN A 767 -3.55 84.63 57.32
C GLN A 767 -3.26 84.37 58.81
N ALA A 768 -4.24 83.81 59.53
CA ALA A 768 -4.07 83.37 60.91
C ALA A 768 -2.95 82.32 61.04
N GLY A 769 -2.79 81.45 60.04
CA GLY A 769 -1.67 80.51 59.97
C GLY A 769 -0.30 81.20 59.85
N ILE A 770 -0.19 82.21 58.98
CA ILE A 770 1.07 82.98 58.80
C ILE A 770 1.41 83.77 60.08
N ASP A 771 0.41 84.43 60.68
CA ASP A 771 0.60 85.22 61.90
C ASP A 771 1.01 84.32 63.08
N ALA A 772 0.33 83.18 63.27
CA ALA A 772 0.68 82.21 64.30
C ALA A 772 2.08 81.61 64.09
N PHE A 773 2.50 81.40 62.84
CA PHE A 773 3.85 80.93 62.52
C PHE A 773 4.91 81.98 62.91
N ALA A 774 4.67 83.25 62.57
CA ALA A 774 5.57 84.35 62.88
C ALA A 774 5.71 84.58 64.40
N GLU A 775 4.60 84.57 65.14
CA GLU A 775 4.62 84.69 66.61
C GLU A 775 5.35 83.53 67.29
N GLY A 776 5.27 82.31 66.73
CA GLY A 776 5.94 81.12 67.26
C GLY A 776 7.46 81.13 67.12
N GLN A 777 8.01 81.90 66.18
CA GLN A 777 9.45 81.93 65.87
C GLN A 777 10.31 82.49 67.02
N ASP A 778 9.81 83.49 67.75
CA ASP A 778 10.58 84.19 68.79
C ASP A 778 10.68 83.42 70.13
N GLY A 779 9.95 82.31 70.28
CA GLY A 779 9.88 81.53 71.52
C GLY A 779 10.24 80.05 71.37
N GLN A 780 9.48 79.31 70.55
CA GLN A 780 9.68 77.88 70.26
C GLN A 780 9.17 77.56 68.85
N PRO A 781 10.06 77.26 67.88
CA PRO A 781 9.67 77.05 66.49
C PRO A 781 8.75 75.83 66.32
N PHE A 782 7.98 75.82 65.22
CA PHE A 782 7.16 74.67 64.83
C PHE A 782 8.02 73.63 64.12
N ASP A 783 7.78 72.35 64.45
CA ASP A 783 8.47 71.19 63.87
C ASP A 783 7.90 70.82 62.49
N ALA A 784 6.63 71.16 62.22
CA ALA A 784 6.03 71.07 60.89
C ALA A 784 4.75 71.93 60.80
N VAL A 785 4.39 72.32 59.57
CA VAL A 785 3.14 73.00 59.24
C VAL A 785 2.31 72.10 58.33
N ILE A 786 1.04 71.87 58.67
CA ILE A 786 0.07 71.17 57.82
C ILE A 786 -0.98 72.19 57.38
N THR A 787 -1.14 72.40 56.07
CA THR A 787 -2.03 73.44 55.53
C THR A 787 -2.91 72.92 54.39
N ASP A 788 -4.16 73.38 54.32
CA ASP A 788 -5.01 73.13 53.16
C ASP A 788 -4.65 74.02 51.96
N LEU A 789 -4.76 73.47 50.76
CA LEU A 789 -4.61 74.24 49.53
C LEU A 789 -5.77 75.22 49.30
N GLY A 790 -7.00 74.80 49.60
CA GLY A 790 -8.25 75.41 49.14
C GLY A 790 -8.85 76.51 50.02
N MET A 791 -8.04 77.34 50.67
CA MET A 791 -8.53 78.35 51.61
C MET A 791 -8.86 79.71 50.96
N PRO A 792 -9.91 80.43 51.41
CA PRO A 792 -10.24 81.79 50.93
C PRO A 792 -9.19 82.84 51.30
N TYR A 793 -9.01 83.84 50.42
CA TYR A 793 -8.10 85.00 50.55
C TYR A 793 -6.60 84.67 50.55
N VAL A 794 -6.14 83.78 51.44
CA VAL A 794 -4.76 83.30 51.53
C VAL A 794 -4.78 81.78 51.38
N ASN A 795 -4.23 81.28 50.28
CA ASN A 795 -4.24 79.85 49.97
C ASN A 795 -3.03 79.12 50.58
N GLY A 796 -3.07 77.78 50.62
CA GLY A 796 -2.00 76.98 51.23
C GLY A 796 -0.61 77.13 50.59
N ARG A 797 -0.51 77.59 49.33
CA ARG A 797 0.79 77.86 48.69
C ARG A 797 1.39 79.16 49.19
N GLU A 798 0.55 80.16 49.48
CA GLU A 798 0.97 81.43 50.06
C GLU A 798 1.41 81.24 51.51
N VAL A 799 0.71 80.41 52.28
CA VAL A 799 1.14 79.97 53.62
C VAL A 799 2.49 79.26 53.54
N ALA A 800 2.63 78.27 52.65
CA ALA A 800 3.88 77.55 52.45
C ALA A 800 5.05 78.47 52.06
N ALA A 801 4.80 79.44 51.17
CA ALA A 801 5.81 80.42 50.76
C ALA A 801 6.24 81.35 51.92
N ALA A 802 5.30 81.81 52.74
CA ALA A 802 5.59 82.62 53.92
C ALA A 802 6.39 81.84 54.97
N VAL A 803 6.01 80.58 55.23
CA VAL A 803 6.71 79.67 56.15
C VAL A 803 8.15 79.45 55.67
N LYS A 804 8.36 79.09 54.40
CA LYS A 804 9.70 78.84 53.84
C LYS A 804 10.57 80.10 53.74
N ALA A 805 9.97 81.28 53.58
CA ALA A 805 10.70 82.55 53.58
C ALA A 805 11.23 82.90 54.99
N ALA A 806 10.47 82.59 56.04
CA ALA A 806 10.87 82.81 57.43
C ALA A 806 11.78 81.70 57.98
N SER A 807 11.49 80.43 57.66
CA SER A 807 12.25 79.26 58.07
C SER A 807 12.31 78.23 56.93
N PRO A 808 13.39 78.22 56.13
CA PRO A 808 13.54 77.32 54.99
C PRO A 808 13.47 75.83 55.37
N ASP A 809 13.91 75.49 56.58
CA ASP A 809 14.05 74.11 57.05
C ASP A 809 12.76 73.54 57.67
N THR A 810 11.75 74.38 57.96
CA THR A 810 10.48 73.89 58.52
C THR A 810 9.71 73.08 57.46
N PRO A 811 9.35 71.80 57.72
CA PRO A 811 8.57 70.98 56.81
C PRO A 811 7.14 71.50 56.63
N VAL A 812 6.68 71.58 55.38
CA VAL A 812 5.30 71.95 55.02
C VAL A 812 4.59 70.78 54.33
N ILE A 813 3.49 70.33 54.93
CA ILE A 813 2.62 69.26 54.45
C ILE A 813 1.32 69.89 53.92
N LEU A 814 1.06 69.77 52.63
CA LEU A 814 -0.14 70.29 51.98
C LEU A 814 -1.25 69.23 51.94
N LEU A 815 -2.48 69.59 52.31
CA LEU A 815 -3.69 68.78 52.11
C LEU A 815 -4.43 69.28 50.86
N THR A 816 -4.89 68.38 49.97
CA THR A 816 -5.61 68.77 48.74
C THR A 816 -6.77 67.83 48.42
N GLY A 817 -7.89 68.36 47.91
CA GLY A 817 -9.02 67.54 47.43
C GLY A 817 -8.82 66.87 46.06
N TRP A 818 -7.63 66.97 45.46
CA TRP A 818 -7.34 66.40 44.13
C TRP A 818 -6.80 64.97 44.33
N GLY A 819 -7.47 63.98 43.72
CA GLY A 819 -7.24 62.54 43.98
C GLY A 819 -5.81 62.03 43.71
N GLN A 820 -5.47 60.87 44.28
CA GLN A 820 -4.13 60.27 44.26
C GLN A 820 -3.49 60.11 42.87
N GLY A 821 -4.29 60.03 41.80
CA GLY A 821 -3.80 59.88 40.41
C GLY A 821 -3.02 61.07 39.84
N MET A 822 -3.08 62.25 40.47
CA MET A 822 -2.22 63.41 40.12
C MET A 822 -1.02 63.59 41.08
N LEU A 823 -0.90 62.77 42.13
CA LEU A 823 0.17 62.88 43.13
C LEU A 823 1.49 62.23 42.69
N SER A 824 1.49 61.51 41.56
CA SER A 824 2.67 60.79 41.02
C SER A 824 3.77 61.72 40.48
N GLY A 825 3.61 63.04 40.58
CA GLY A 825 4.55 64.06 40.07
C GLY A 825 4.90 65.16 41.08
N VAL A 826 4.78 64.89 42.39
CA VAL A 826 4.96 65.90 43.47
C VAL A 826 6.44 66.28 43.72
N GLU A 827 7.37 65.87 42.87
CA GLU A 827 8.63 66.62 42.68
C GLU A 827 8.32 67.88 41.85
N GLY A 828 7.78 68.95 42.45
CA GLY A 828 7.60 70.18 41.66
C GLY A 828 6.74 71.31 42.20
N ILE A 829 6.09 71.20 43.36
CA ILE A 829 5.40 72.38 43.94
C ILE A 829 6.41 73.13 44.81
N PRO A 830 6.82 74.37 44.44
CA PRO A 830 7.78 75.13 45.22
C PRO A 830 7.26 75.36 46.64
N ASN A 831 8.16 75.26 47.63
CA ASN A 831 7.94 75.50 49.05
C ASN A 831 7.11 74.44 49.81
N ILE A 832 6.83 73.27 49.21
CA ILE A 832 6.03 72.20 49.83
C ILE A 832 6.85 70.91 49.87
N ASP A 833 6.91 70.28 51.04
CA ASP A 833 7.72 69.08 51.27
C ASP A 833 6.91 67.78 51.08
N VAL A 834 5.60 67.82 51.36
CA VAL A 834 4.70 66.67 51.24
C VAL A 834 3.33 67.12 50.77
N VAL A 835 2.67 66.35 49.92
CA VAL A 835 1.28 66.56 49.53
C VAL A 835 0.45 65.32 49.87
N LEU A 836 -0.66 65.50 50.57
CA LEU A 836 -1.61 64.46 50.98
C LEU A 836 -3.02 64.78 50.48
N SER A 837 -3.85 63.76 50.26
CA SER A 837 -5.24 63.93 49.79
C SER A 837 -6.22 64.24 50.93
N LYS A 838 -7.23 65.09 50.70
CA LYS A 838 -8.40 65.26 51.58
C LYS A 838 -9.48 64.22 51.22
N PRO A 839 -10.10 63.54 52.20
CA PRO A 839 -9.78 63.57 53.64
C PRO A 839 -8.45 62.85 53.93
N PRO A 840 -7.56 63.42 54.76
CA PRO A 840 -6.27 62.82 55.04
C PRO A 840 -6.42 61.52 55.84
N LYS A 841 -5.73 60.47 55.40
CA LYS A 841 -5.60 59.26 56.23
C LYS A 841 -4.58 59.54 57.33
N LEU A 842 -4.98 59.35 58.59
CA LEU A 842 -4.13 59.63 59.75
C LEU A 842 -2.76 58.92 59.68
N ARG A 843 -2.73 57.70 59.10
CA ARG A 843 -1.50 56.94 58.87
C ARG A 843 -0.51 57.65 57.94
N GLU A 844 -1.00 58.29 56.88
CA GLU A 844 -0.17 59.01 55.90
C GLU A 844 0.39 60.30 56.53
N VAL A 845 -0.39 60.97 57.37
CA VAL A 845 0.05 62.15 58.15
C VAL A 845 1.17 61.76 59.13
N ARG A 846 0.98 60.68 59.91
CA ARG A 846 2.00 60.16 60.85
C ARG A 846 3.29 59.76 60.14
N ALA A 847 3.18 59.07 59.00
CA ALA A 847 4.34 58.69 58.19
C ALA A 847 5.11 59.91 57.65
N ALA A 848 4.38 60.95 57.21
CA ALA A 848 5.00 62.20 56.78
C ALA A 848 5.75 62.88 57.93
N LEU A 849 5.13 63.00 59.11
CA LEU A 849 5.78 63.58 60.30
C LEU A 849 7.01 62.78 60.74
N ALA A 850 6.92 61.44 60.81
CA ALA A 850 8.04 60.58 61.20
C ALA A 850 9.22 60.61 60.20
N ARG A 851 8.94 60.80 58.90
CA ARG A 851 9.99 60.94 57.87
C ARG A 851 10.75 62.25 58.01
N HIS A 852 10.05 63.35 58.23
CA HIS A 852 10.68 64.67 58.34
C HIS A 852 11.36 64.90 59.68
N HIS A 853 10.87 64.28 60.77
CA HIS A 853 11.57 64.28 62.05
C HIS A 853 12.93 63.56 61.97
N ARG A 854 13.00 62.37 61.34
CA ARG A 854 14.26 61.65 61.14
C ARG A 854 15.28 62.46 60.33
N LYS A 855 14.82 63.14 59.27
CA LYS A 855 15.67 63.96 58.41
C LYS A 855 16.21 65.23 59.08
N ALA A 856 15.60 65.67 60.18
CA ALA A 856 16.08 66.78 61.01
C ALA A 856 16.99 66.31 62.17
N ALA A 857 16.99 65.02 62.49
CA ALA A 857 17.82 64.40 63.53
C ALA A 857 19.16 63.84 62.99
N GLU A 858 19.26 63.62 61.67
CA GLU A 858 20.49 63.36 60.90
C GLU A 858 21.15 64.67 60.44
#